data_AF-A0A954ZVI8-F1
#
_entry.id   AF-A0A954ZVI8-F1
#
_cell.length_a   1.000
_cell.length_b   1.000
_cell.length_c   1.000
_cell.angle_alpha   90.00
_cell.angle_beta   90.00
_cell.angle_gamma   90.00
#
_symmetry.space_group_name_H-M   'P 1'
#
loop_
_entity.id
_entity.type
_entity.pdbx_description
1 polymer ?
#
loop_
_entity_poly.entity_id
_entity_poly.type
_entity_poly.pdbx_seq_one_letter_code
_entity_poly.pdbx_strand_id
1 'polypeptide(L)'
;MFDLPGPLGTLANFLVIAAGFGFIIFIHELGHFVAAKWAGIRVLAFSIGFGQIACSYRKGIGFRRGSSEREYLKRAYGLNTAQTEELHKQISPTEYRLSWLPLGGYVKMLGQEDLNPDAVSSEPDSYQNCSVPKRMVVISAGVILNVISAAILFIIVFSAGLKVFPARVGYVVPEGPAAMATPVNRDDIDPGIKRGDRITQINGKKMYSFEHILPEIAMSRKGTPVSIFVERDGVDGPIEFNAEPIKSATSGLLGIQIDPPMSTSVIEPVDERSKRGIEMSAAQYGLAGLEPEDRLERIGDASAGSPLDLLDAAGESNGQSFEITIARGQQQITSSVQPVRELQRGVVSTTDGLASIQHVLGLSGVMMVNPNASTEDTKQGLMPGDIFARIGSAEFPDIDRGIQIVQSNAGKQLGISVLRANAEGSYDRIDLDVQVQRDGTIGFYPAMSTGYAPFVHEPVAVAEIDEQRWLNDPDYTPQPVATPAQDLIEYPGSRITRIGEEPISDLRAVVDAIIANTNDAYAQGAEAFSVPVTLELPLPRQPDGSVPTTTKDWQLTRADLDALRELGWSLPGGAAITQLFKPDQVIDKSPGAVAAIERGIAESRRVMLQTYLTFLRLFQGSVQVKHLKGPVGIAHLGTQIASQGFIWVLFFMALISINLAVINFLPLPIVDGGQFLMLCYEWIRGRPVPIAVQNITTMAGLVFIGAMFLYVTFNDIKTIFGV
;
A
#
# COMPACT_ATOMS: atom_id res chain seq x y z
N MET A 1 6.08 19.99 10.84
CA MET A 1 7.31 20.57 11.45
C MET A 1 7.22 22.09 11.53
N PHE A 2 6.71 22.74 10.48
CA PHE A 2 6.12 24.08 10.56
C PHE A 2 4.61 23.91 10.32
N ASP A 3 3.76 24.32 11.26
CA ASP A 3 2.30 24.37 11.05
C ASP A 3 1.97 25.58 10.16
N LEU A 4 2.54 25.57 8.95
CA LEU A 4 2.25 26.55 7.93
C LEU A 4 1.14 25.99 7.04
N PRO A 5 -0.04 26.60 7.01
CA PRO A 5 -1.13 26.12 6.16
C PRO A 5 -0.79 26.30 4.67
N GLY A 6 -1.31 25.38 3.86
CA GLY A 6 -1.26 25.47 2.40
C GLY A 6 0.14 25.31 1.78
N PRO A 7 0.42 25.98 0.64
CA PRO A 7 1.61 25.71 -0.18
C PRO A 7 2.94 26.04 0.50
N LEU A 8 2.93 26.92 1.51
CA LEU A 8 4.11 27.26 2.31
C LEU A 8 4.56 26.07 3.18
N GLY A 9 3.63 25.33 3.79
CA GLY A 9 3.93 24.13 4.55
C GLY A 9 4.51 23.03 3.68
N THR A 10 3.92 22.81 2.49
CA THR A 10 4.44 21.85 1.51
C THR A 10 5.86 22.20 1.07
N LEU A 11 6.14 23.48 0.78
CA LEU A 11 7.48 23.94 0.42
C LEU A 11 8.47 23.73 1.58
N ALA A 12 8.08 24.03 2.82
CA ALA A 12 8.93 23.83 3.98
C ALA A 12 9.27 22.34 4.20
N ASN A 13 8.27 21.45 4.10
CA ASN A 13 8.48 20.00 4.19
C ASN A 13 9.42 19.51 3.08
N PHE A 14 9.25 20.00 1.85
CA PHE A 14 10.15 19.66 0.74
C PHE A 14 11.59 20.10 1.01
N LEU A 15 11.80 21.33 1.50
CA LEU A 15 13.12 21.84 1.84
C LEU A 15 13.80 21.04 2.95
N VAL A 16 13.04 20.61 3.97
CA VAL A 16 13.55 19.73 5.04
C VAL A 16 14.03 18.40 4.48
N ILE A 17 13.25 17.77 3.60
CA ILE A 17 13.62 16.51 2.96
C ILE A 17 14.85 16.69 2.07
N ALA A 18 14.89 17.74 1.26
CA ALA A 18 16.03 18.05 0.40
C ALA A 18 17.32 18.28 1.22
N ALA A 19 17.22 19.01 2.34
CA ALA A 19 18.32 19.18 3.28
C ALA A 19 18.77 17.85 3.92
N GLY A 20 17.81 16.99 4.29
CA GLY A 20 18.09 15.64 4.80
C GLY A 20 18.86 14.78 3.80
N PHE A 21 18.46 14.78 2.53
CA PHE A 21 19.21 14.12 1.45
C PHE A 21 20.63 14.68 1.31
N GLY A 22 20.75 16.01 1.31
CA GLY A 22 22.05 16.66 1.23
C GLY A 22 22.97 16.27 2.39
N PHE A 23 22.42 16.17 3.59
CA PHE A 23 23.14 15.73 4.79
C PHE A 23 23.63 14.28 4.68
N ILE A 24 22.79 13.34 4.21
CA ILE A 24 23.18 11.93 4.08
C ILE A 24 24.32 11.76 3.06
N ILE A 25 24.21 12.42 1.89
CA ILE A 25 25.27 12.39 0.89
C ILE A 25 26.55 13.03 1.45
N PHE A 26 26.44 14.14 2.19
CA PHE A 26 27.60 14.73 2.86
C PHE A 26 28.30 13.76 3.81
N ILE A 27 27.54 12.98 4.60
CA ILE A 27 28.11 11.96 5.50
C ILE A 27 28.84 10.87 4.70
N HIS A 28 28.29 10.46 3.57
CA HIS A 28 28.95 9.52 2.66
C HIS A 28 30.32 10.05 2.19
N GLU A 29 30.35 11.28 1.67
CA GLU A 29 31.56 11.93 1.19
C GLU A 29 32.58 12.16 2.32
N LEU A 30 32.09 12.50 3.52
CA LEU A 30 32.93 12.61 4.71
C LEU A 30 33.69 11.30 4.99
N GLY A 31 33.10 10.15 4.67
CA GLY A 31 33.72 8.84 4.86
C GLY A 31 34.96 8.68 3.98
N HIS A 32 34.82 8.92 2.68
CA HIS A 32 35.95 8.92 1.76
C HIS A 32 37.00 9.96 2.15
N PHE A 33 36.58 11.16 2.56
CA PHE A 33 37.49 12.21 3.00
C PHE A 33 38.35 11.79 4.20
N VAL A 34 37.72 11.29 5.26
CA VAL A 34 38.40 10.87 6.50
C VAL A 34 39.34 9.71 6.22
N ALA A 35 38.90 8.71 5.44
CA ALA A 35 39.72 7.56 5.11
C ALA A 35 40.89 7.93 4.18
N ALA A 36 40.69 8.83 3.21
CA ALA A 36 41.75 9.31 2.33
C ALA A 36 42.83 10.05 3.13
N LYS A 37 42.43 10.91 4.06
CA LYS A 37 43.35 11.60 4.98
C LYS A 37 44.13 10.62 5.86
N TRP A 38 43.46 9.60 6.41
CA TRP A 38 44.10 8.54 7.19
C TRP A 38 45.09 7.71 6.35
N ALA A 39 44.75 7.41 5.09
CA ALA A 39 45.60 6.63 4.19
C ALA A 39 46.83 7.40 3.67
N GLY A 40 46.88 8.71 3.88
CA GLY A 40 47.93 9.60 3.37
C GLY A 40 47.68 10.09 1.93
N ILE A 41 46.46 9.98 1.42
CA ILE A 41 46.09 10.40 0.06
C ILE A 41 45.83 11.90 0.04
N ARG A 42 46.38 12.59 -0.96
CA ARG A 42 46.17 14.03 -1.14
C ARG A 42 44.73 14.31 -1.59
N VAL A 43 43.96 14.96 -0.72
CA VAL A 43 42.63 15.50 -1.08
C VAL A 43 42.80 16.92 -1.61
N LEU A 44 42.32 17.18 -2.82
CA LEU A 44 42.38 18.48 -3.50
C LEU A 44 41.20 19.38 -3.13
N ALA A 45 40.01 18.80 -3.00
CA ALA A 45 38.80 19.52 -2.62
C ALA A 45 37.86 18.64 -1.78
N PHE A 46 37.21 19.27 -0.80
CA PHE A 46 36.09 18.70 -0.07
C PHE A 46 34.95 19.72 -0.11
N SER A 47 33.84 19.37 -0.76
CA SER A 47 32.75 20.31 -1.05
C SER A 47 31.47 19.88 -0.37
N ILE A 48 30.78 20.85 0.24
CA ILE A 48 29.38 20.73 0.64
C ILE A 48 28.54 21.39 -0.44
N GLY A 49 27.64 20.61 -1.04
CA GLY A 49 26.77 21.05 -2.12
C GLY A 49 27.40 21.00 -3.52
N PHE A 50 26.53 21.17 -4.53
CA PHE A 50 26.87 21.18 -5.96
C PHE A 50 26.83 22.57 -6.59
N GLY A 51 27.41 22.70 -7.79
CA GLY A 51 27.33 23.89 -8.62
C GLY A 51 28.41 24.94 -8.31
N GLN A 52 28.06 26.22 -8.48
CA GLN A 52 29.01 27.31 -8.25
C GLN A 52 29.40 27.41 -6.77
N ILE A 53 30.70 27.53 -6.53
CA ILE A 53 31.25 27.69 -5.18
C ILE A 53 30.84 29.08 -4.67
N ALA A 54 30.06 29.12 -3.58
CA ALA A 54 29.69 30.36 -2.93
C ALA A 54 30.89 30.91 -2.15
N CYS A 55 31.52 30.06 -1.35
CA CYS A 55 32.75 30.38 -0.65
C CYS A 55 33.65 29.17 -0.46
N SER A 56 34.92 29.44 -0.21
CA SER A 56 35.92 28.41 0.10
C SER A 56 36.84 28.85 1.22
N TYR A 57 37.40 27.86 1.91
CA TYR A 57 38.46 28.03 2.88
C TYR A 57 39.62 27.11 2.54
N ARG A 58 40.83 27.66 2.49
CA ARG A 58 42.07 26.89 2.35
C ARG A 58 43.06 27.36 3.41
N LYS A 59 43.50 26.43 4.27
CA LYS A 59 44.52 26.72 5.28
C LYS A 59 45.77 27.28 4.59
N GLY A 60 46.23 28.47 5.02
CA GLY A 60 47.35 29.22 4.40
C GLY A 60 46.94 30.31 3.41
N ILE A 61 45.72 30.26 2.84
CA ILE A 61 45.15 31.33 1.99
C ILE A 61 44.02 32.08 2.72
N GLY A 62 43.27 31.38 3.57
CA GLY A 62 42.10 31.89 4.29
C GLY A 62 40.80 31.73 3.52
N PHE A 63 39.82 32.57 3.85
CA PHE A 63 38.49 32.54 3.23
C PHE A 63 38.48 33.28 1.89
N ARG A 64 37.73 32.77 0.92
CA ARG A 64 37.48 33.41 -0.38
C ARG A 64 36.01 33.30 -0.75
N ARG A 65 35.48 34.33 -1.39
CA ARG A 65 34.21 34.25 -2.15
C ARG A 65 34.53 33.55 -3.47
N GLY A 66 33.86 32.43 -3.76
CA GLY A 66 34.26 31.53 -4.84
C GLY A 66 35.45 30.63 -4.50
N SER A 67 36.10 30.09 -5.53
CA SER A 67 37.23 29.16 -5.39
C SER A 67 38.57 29.86 -5.20
N SER A 68 39.35 29.40 -4.22
CA SER A 68 40.77 29.69 -4.02
C SER A 68 41.69 28.92 -4.98
N GLU A 69 41.16 27.97 -5.77
CA GLU A 69 41.95 27.07 -6.64
C GLU A 69 42.85 27.83 -7.62
N ARG A 70 42.37 28.91 -8.25
CA ARG A 70 43.21 29.73 -9.14
C ARG A 70 44.38 30.38 -8.44
N GLU A 71 44.19 30.83 -7.20
CA GLU A 71 45.25 31.45 -6.38
C GLU A 71 46.28 30.41 -5.94
N TYR A 72 45.80 29.22 -5.54
CA TYR A 72 46.66 28.09 -5.20
C TYR A 72 47.49 27.62 -6.41
N LEU A 73 46.86 27.42 -7.57
CA LEU A 73 47.55 26.97 -8.79
C LEU A 73 48.61 27.96 -9.25
N LYS A 74 48.37 29.28 -9.13
CA LYS A 74 49.39 30.30 -9.42
C LYS A 74 50.63 30.18 -8.53
N ARG A 75 50.45 29.84 -7.25
CA ARG A 75 51.55 29.65 -6.29
C ARG A 75 52.26 28.32 -6.46
N ALA A 76 51.54 27.30 -6.93
CA ALA A 76 52.09 25.97 -7.22
C ALA A 76 52.73 25.87 -8.61
N TYR A 77 52.48 26.83 -9.50
CA TYR A 77 52.94 26.78 -10.89
C TYR A 77 54.47 26.81 -10.99
N GLY A 78 55.03 25.84 -11.70
CA GLY A 78 56.48 25.75 -11.96
C GLY A 78 57.33 25.26 -10.78
N LEU A 79 56.72 24.85 -9.67
CA LEU A 79 57.44 24.25 -8.55
C LEU A 79 57.83 22.80 -8.86
N ASN A 80 59.03 22.41 -8.43
CA ASN A 80 59.42 21.00 -8.40
C ASN A 80 58.83 20.28 -7.17
N THR A 81 59.03 18.96 -7.06
CA THR A 81 58.45 18.14 -5.97
C THR A 81 58.82 18.64 -4.57
N ALA A 82 60.11 18.95 -4.33
CA ALA A 82 60.57 19.43 -3.03
C ALA A 82 59.99 20.81 -2.67
N GLN A 83 59.90 21.71 -3.65
CA GLN A 83 59.28 23.02 -3.47
C GLN A 83 57.76 22.92 -3.26
N THR A 84 57.11 21.94 -3.89
CA THR A 84 55.68 21.66 -3.73
C THR A 84 55.37 21.13 -2.33
N GLU A 85 56.20 20.24 -1.80
CA GLU A 85 56.07 19.77 -0.41
C GLU A 85 56.24 20.91 0.60
N GLU A 86 57.20 21.82 0.36
CA GLU A 86 57.40 22.99 1.22
C GLU A 86 56.21 23.96 1.14
N LEU A 87 55.64 24.13 -0.07
CA LEU A 87 54.39 24.87 -0.25
C LEU A 87 53.23 24.21 0.53
N HIS A 88 53.13 22.88 0.56
CA HIS A 88 52.06 22.16 1.27
C HIS A 88 52.12 22.31 2.78
N LYS A 89 53.31 22.53 3.36
CA LYS A 89 53.47 22.88 4.78
C LYS A 89 52.89 24.25 5.09
N GLN A 90 53.01 25.20 4.15
CA GLN A 90 52.53 26.58 4.30
C GLN A 90 51.05 26.73 3.91
N ILE A 91 50.63 26.05 2.84
CA ILE A 91 49.29 26.11 2.25
C ILE A 91 48.77 24.70 2.03
N SER A 92 47.66 24.37 2.69
CA SER A 92 47.02 23.07 2.52
C SER A 92 46.65 22.80 1.06
N PRO A 93 46.93 21.61 0.53
CA PRO A 93 46.50 21.20 -0.81
C PRO A 93 44.97 21.00 -0.88
N THR A 94 44.30 20.81 0.26
CA THR A 94 42.84 20.68 0.36
C THR A 94 42.17 22.04 0.45
N GLU A 95 41.17 22.23 -0.41
CA GLU A 95 40.19 23.31 -0.31
C GLU A 95 38.85 22.82 0.21
N TYR A 96 38.34 23.48 1.24
CA TYR A 96 37.00 23.27 1.76
C TYR A 96 36.04 24.22 1.05
N ARG A 97 35.00 23.68 0.41
CA ARG A 97 34.09 24.45 -0.45
C ARG A 97 32.66 24.38 0.10
N LEU A 98 31.95 25.50 0.04
CA LEU A 98 30.51 25.56 0.22
C LEU A 98 29.90 26.09 -1.08
N SER A 99 29.08 25.28 -1.71
CA SER A 99 28.42 25.59 -2.98
C SER A 99 27.04 26.20 -2.76
N TRP A 100 26.52 26.91 -3.77
CA TRP A 100 25.21 27.57 -3.69
C TRP A 100 24.02 26.63 -3.53
N LEU A 101 24.11 25.40 -4.06
CA LEU A 101 23.12 24.36 -3.85
C LEU A 101 23.64 23.44 -2.74
N PRO A 102 23.18 23.56 -1.48
CA PRO A 102 23.66 22.76 -0.35
C PRO A 102 23.07 21.33 -0.36
N LEU A 103 22.91 20.77 -1.55
CA LEU A 103 22.47 19.40 -1.77
C LEU A 103 23.72 18.56 -2.04
N GLY A 104 24.04 17.65 -1.15
CA GLY A 104 25.13 16.68 -1.31
C GLY A 104 26.53 17.23 -1.04
N GLY A 105 27.51 16.65 -1.72
CA GLY A 105 28.92 16.99 -1.60
C GLY A 105 29.75 16.19 -2.57
N TYR A 106 31.06 16.45 -2.61
CA TYR A 106 32.01 15.56 -3.28
C TYR A 106 33.41 15.70 -2.67
N VAL A 107 34.17 14.61 -2.73
CA VAL A 107 35.60 14.59 -2.40
C VAL A 107 36.42 14.42 -3.68
N LYS A 108 37.33 15.37 -3.95
CA LYS A 108 38.30 15.23 -5.04
C LYS A 108 39.64 14.74 -4.49
N MET A 109 39.99 13.49 -4.79
CA MET A 109 41.27 12.88 -4.43
C MET A 109 42.26 12.95 -5.58
N LEU A 110 43.55 13.11 -5.27
CA LEU A 110 44.61 13.05 -6.28
C LEU A 110 44.72 11.62 -6.84
N GLY A 111 44.71 11.47 -8.16
CA GLY A 111 44.81 10.15 -8.82
C GLY A 111 43.52 9.34 -8.87
N GLN A 112 42.38 9.92 -8.48
CA GLN A 112 41.05 9.33 -8.68
C GLN A 112 40.21 10.32 -9.50
N GLU A 113 40.21 10.14 -10.84
CA GLU A 113 39.31 10.88 -11.74
C GLU A 113 38.24 9.92 -12.27
N ASP A 114 37.03 9.99 -11.72
CA ASP A 114 35.94 9.06 -12.04
C ASP A 114 35.48 9.12 -13.52
N LEU A 115 35.76 10.22 -14.21
CA LEU A 115 35.41 10.46 -15.62
C LEU A 115 36.59 10.29 -16.59
N ASN A 116 37.82 10.13 -16.08
CA ASN A 116 39.02 10.02 -16.90
C ASN A 116 40.01 9.02 -16.29
N PRO A 117 39.85 7.71 -16.54
CA PRO A 117 40.74 6.68 -16.01
C PRO A 117 42.18 6.75 -16.55
N ASP A 118 42.44 7.58 -17.58
CA ASP A 118 43.79 7.85 -18.09
C ASP A 118 44.54 8.90 -17.25
N ALA A 119 43.86 9.60 -16.33
CA ALA A 119 44.47 10.57 -15.42
C ALA A 119 45.23 9.86 -14.29
N VAL A 120 46.44 9.41 -14.61
CA VAL A 120 47.39 8.82 -13.66
C VAL A 120 48.25 9.94 -13.07
N SER A 121 48.33 10.01 -11.73
CA SER A 121 49.32 10.85 -11.05
C SER A 121 50.42 9.96 -10.49
N SER A 122 51.66 10.25 -10.87
CA SER A 122 52.88 9.57 -10.37
C SER A 122 53.32 10.02 -8.98
N GLU A 123 52.61 10.96 -8.36
CA GLU A 123 52.93 11.50 -7.04
C GLU A 123 52.78 10.42 -5.95
N PRO A 124 53.69 10.33 -4.96
CA PRO A 124 53.65 9.28 -3.94
C PRO A 124 52.37 9.24 -3.08
N ASP A 125 51.68 10.38 -2.95
CA ASP A 125 50.43 10.55 -2.21
C ASP A 125 49.17 10.53 -3.11
N SER A 126 49.33 10.01 -4.34
CA SER A 126 48.25 9.69 -5.27
C SER A 126 47.48 8.44 -4.81
N TYR A 127 46.17 8.46 -5.03
CA TYR A 127 45.27 7.33 -4.78
C TYR A 127 45.80 6.04 -5.42
N GLN A 128 46.21 6.09 -6.69
CA GLN A 128 46.69 4.92 -7.45
C GLN A 128 48.00 4.32 -6.92
N ASN A 129 48.82 5.13 -6.24
CA ASN A 129 50.09 4.68 -5.66
C ASN A 129 49.93 4.06 -4.27
N CYS A 130 48.73 4.13 -3.68
CA CYS A 130 48.44 3.45 -2.43
C CYS A 130 48.25 1.94 -2.62
N SER A 131 48.68 1.16 -1.63
CA SER A 131 48.42 -0.29 -1.59
C SER A 131 46.94 -0.61 -1.72
N VAL A 132 46.59 -1.67 -2.43
CA VAL A 132 45.19 -2.11 -2.66
C VAL A 132 44.34 -2.12 -1.37
N PRO A 133 44.80 -2.66 -0.21
CA PRO A 133 44.00 -2.66 1.01
C PRO A 133 43.65 -1.26 1.53
N LYS A 134 44.56 -0.28 1.41
CA LYS A 134 44.28 1.12 1.78
C LYS A 134 43.20 1.71 0.88
N ARG A 135 43.27 1.47 -0.44
CA ARG A 135 42.25 1.92 -1.39
C ARG A 135 40.89 1.28 -1.13
N MET A 136 40.86 -0.01 -0.79
CA MET A 136 39.63 -0.71 -0.41
C MET A 136 38.97 -0.09 0.82
N VAL A 137 39.74 0.31 1.84
CA VAL A 137 39.22 1.04 3.02
C VAL A 137 38.66 2.40 2.61
N VAL A 138 39.36 3.15 1.75
CA VAL A 138 38.93 4.48 1.30
C VAL A 138 37.62 4.44 0.54
N ILE A 139 37.44 3.49 -0.40
CA ILE A 139 36.18 3.32 -1.13
C ILE A 139 35.07 2.82 -0.19
N SER A 140 35.36 1.90 0.73
CA SER A 140 34.32 1.38 1.63
C SER A 140 33.87 2.40 2.70
N ALA A 141 34.68 3.41 2.97
CA ALA A 141 34.45 4.34 4.08
C ALA A 141 33.16 5.15 3.94
N GLY A 142 32.78 5.55 2.72
CA GLY A 142 31.51 6.24 2.48
C GLY A 142 30.30 5.37 2.79
N VAL A 143 30.32 4.12 2.33
CA VAL A 143 29.28 3.11 2.65
C VAL A 143 29.20 2.86 4.15
N ILE A 144 30.35 2.65 4.81
CA ILE A 144 30.41 2.38 6.26
C ILE A 144 29.86 3.56 7.06
N LEU A 145 30.21 4.81 6.72
CA LEU A 145 29.68 5.97 7.43
C LEU A 145 28.17 6.12 7.27
N ASN A 146 27.61 5.78 6.10
CA ASN A 146 26.15 5.76 5.93
C ASN A 146 25.48 4.71 6.82
N VAL A 147 26.04 3.50 6.92
CA VAL A 147 25.51 2.48 7.85
C VAL A 147 25.57 2.96 9.30
N ILE A 148 26.68 3.60 9.69
CA ILE A 148 26.85 4.16 11.04
C ILE A 148 25.85 5.30 11.28
N SER A 149 25.69 6.25 10.35
CA SER A 149 24.76 7.35 10.51
C SER A 149 23.32 6.87 10.60
N ALA A 150 22.94 5.86 9.82
CA ALA A 150 21.61 5.28 9.92
C ALA A 150 21.39 4.63 11.29
N ALA A 151 22.37 3.87 11.81
CA ALA A 151 22.27 3.30 13.16
C ALA A 151 22.10 4.41 14.21
N ILE A 152 22.89 5.49 14.15
CA ILE A 152 22.76 6.63 15.06
C ILE A 152 21.36 7.28 14.94
N LEU A 153 20.86 7.49 13.71
CA LEU A 153 19.54 8.08 13.50
C LEU A 153 18.43 7.18 14.04
N PHE A 154 18.47 5.86 13.81
CA PHE A 154 17.50 4.93 14.41
C PHE A 154 17.58 4.93 15.93
N ILE A 155 18.78 4.97 16.52
CA ILE A 155 18.94 5.08 17.98
C ILE A 155 18.23 6.33 18.50
N ILE A 156 18.41 7.48 17.85
CA ILE A 156 17.74 8.72 18.22
C ILE A 156 16.23 8.58 18.08
N VAL A 157 15.74 7.99 16.98
CA VAL A 157 14.31 7.77 16.73
C VAL A 157 13.69 6.90 17.80
N PHE A 158 14.25 5.73 18.09
CA PHE A 158 13.71 4.82 19.09
C PHE A 158 13.94 5.29 20.53
N SER A 159 14.89 6.20 20.76
CA SER A 159 15.04 6.91 22.04
C SER A 159 13.98 7.99 22.23
N ALA A 160 13.58 8.68 21.16
CA ALA A 160 12.53 9.70 21.20
C ALA A 160 11.12 9.08 21.25
N GLY A 161 10.94 7.96 20.53
CA GLY A 161 9.68 7.26 20.36
C GLY A 161 9.04 7.56 19.01
N LEU A 162 8.69 6.53 18.25
CA LEU A 162 8.02 6.64 16.94
C LEU A 162 6.55 6.23 17.09
N LYS A 163 5.61 7.02 16.55
CA LYS A 163 4.20 6.58 16.48
C LYS A 163 4.08 5.51 15.42
N VAL A 164 3.66 4.31 15.78
CA VAL A 164 3.51 3.17 14.88
C VAL A 164 2.18 2.47 15.14
N PHE A 165 1.71 1.67 14.19
CA PHE A 165 0.59 0.78 14.45
C PHE A 165 1.05 -0.37 15.36
N PRO A 166 0.31 -0.67 16.44
CA PRO A 166 0.71 -1.76 17.33
C PRO A 166 0.73 -3.09 16.56
N ALA A 167 1.62 -4.00 16.93
CA ALA A 167 1.65 -5.37 16.38
C ALA A 167 0.48 -6.22 16.93
N ARG A 168 -0.74 -5.68 16.87
CA ARG A 168 -1.99 -6.30 17.30
C ARG A 168 -2.90 -6.44 16.07
N VAL A 169 -3.71 -7.47 16.06
CA VAL A 169 -4.68 -7.73 15.00
C VAL A 169 -5.95 -6.94 15.29
N GLY A 170 -6.33 -6.06 14.38
CA GLY A 170 -7.57 -5.27 14.46
C GLY A 170 -8.75 -5.97 13.80
N TYR A 171 -8.52 -6.48 12.59
CA TYR A 171 -9.52 -7.20 11.81
C TYR A 171 -8.88 -8.41 11.13
N VAL A 172 -9.67 -9.47 10.97
CA VAL A 172 -9.29 -10.68 10.25
C VAL A 172 -10.35 -10.89 9.18
N VAL A 173 -9.92 -10.99 7.92
CA VAL A 173 -10.85 -11.27 6.82
C VAL A 173 -11.41 -12.68 7.01
N PRO A 174 -12.75 -12.85 7.04
CA PRO A 174 -13.37 -14.17 7.10
C PRO A 174 -12.88 -15.07 5.97
N GLU A 175 -12.67 -16.37 6.26
CA GLU A 175 -12.12 -17.38 5.32
C GLU A 175 -10.71 -17.06 4.79
N GLY A 176 -10.08 -15.98 5.27
CA GLY A 176 -8.71 -15.65 4.91
C GLY A 176 -7.68 -16.54 5.62
N PRO A 177 -6.40 -16.52 5.19
CA PRO A 177 -5.39 -17.41 5.76
C PRO A 177 -5.16 -17.26 7.26
N ALA A 178 -5.31 -16.04 7.80
CA ALA A 178 -5.23 -15.83 9.24
C ALA A 178 -6.43 -16.42 10.00
N ALA A 179 -7.64 -16.35 9.43
CA ALA A 179 -8.84 -16.95 10.02
C ALA A 179 -8.76 -18.48 10.00
N MET A 180 -8.17 -19.07 8.96
CA MET A 180 -7.99 -20.51 8.81
C MET A 180 -6.68 -21.06 9.43
N ALA A 181 -5.90 -20.20 10.11
CA ALA A 181 -4.60 -20.59 10.63
C ALA A 181 -4.72 -21.70 11.70
N THR A 182 -3.85 -22.70 11.65
CA THR A 182 -3.93 -23.83 12.58
C THR A 182 -2.94 -23.66 13.73
N PRO A 183 -3.36 -23.87 15.00
CA PRO A 183 -2.45 -23.83 16.12
C PRO A 183 -1.53 -25.06 16.09
N VAL A 184 -0.27 -24.86 16.43
CA VAL A 184 0.79 -25.87 16.29
C VAL A 184 1.25 -26.40 17.65
N ASN A 185 1.29 -25.53 18.65
CA ASN A 185 1.86 -25.82 19.96
C ASN A 185 0.79 -26.05 21.05
N ARG A 186 -0.49 -25.97 20.71
CA ARG A 186 -1.63 -25.97 21.63
C ARG A 186 -2.84 -26.64 20.98
N ASP A 187 -3.38 -27.69 21.61
CA ASP A 187 -4.59 -28.39 21.15
C ASP A 187 -5.87 -27.83 21.80
N ASP A 188 -5.74 -27.00 22.84
CA ASP A 188 -6.83 -26.38 23.61
C ASP A 188 -7.31 -25.04 23.01
N ILE A 189 -6.77 -24.66 21.85
CA ILE A 189 -7.05 -23.39 21.18
C ILE A 189 -7.77 -23.66 19.87
N ASP A 190 -8.88 -22.95 19.64
CA ASP A 190 -9.56 -23.01 18.34
C ASP A 190 -8.64 -22.49 17.21
N PRO A 191 -8.77 -23.04 15.99
CA PRO A 191 -8.16 -22.46 14.80
C PRO A 191 -8.48 -20.97 14.63
N GLY A 192 -7.54 -20.28 14.00
CA GLY A 192 -7.64 -18.88 13.62
C GLY A 192 -6.93 -17.92 14.56
N ILE A 193 -6.19 -16.99 13.93
CA ILE A 193 -5.77 -15.74 14.56
C ILE A 193 -7.04 -14.89 14.73
N LYS A 194 -7.22 -14.28 15.91
CA LYS A 194 -8.43 -13.54 16.30
C LYS A 194 -8.14 -12.05 16.49
N ARG A 195 -9.19 -11.23 16.41
CA ARG A 195 -9.15 -9.81 16.76
C ARG A 195 -8.62 -9.65 18.19
N GLY A 196 -7.71 -8.70 18.39
CA GLY A 196 -7.06 -8.45 19.67
C GLY A 196 -5.75 -9.21 19.89
N ASP A 197 -5.46 -10.26 19.11
CA ASP A 197 -4.21 -11.02 19.21
C ASP A 197 -3.00 -10.12 18.95
N ARG A 198 -1.98 -10.21 19.80
CA ARG A 198 -0.72 -9.50 19.61
C ARG A 198 0.30 -10.41 18.94
N ILE A 199 0.67 -10.11 17.71
CA ILE A 199 1.70 -10.84 16.97
C ILE A 199 3.08 -10.44 17.51
N THR A 200 3.78 -11.40 18.11
CA THR A 200 5.08 -11.17 18.74
C THR A 200 6.24 -11.61 17.86
N GLN A 201 6.06 -12.64 17.03
CA GLN A 201 7.11 -13.18 16.19
C GLN A 201 6.54 -13.76 14.89
N ILE A 202 7.29 -13.61 13.79
CA ILE A 202 7.02 -14.26 12.51
C ILE A 202 8.34 -14.84 11.98
N ASN A 203 8.38 -16.12 11.62
CA ASN A 203 9.58 -16.81 11.10
C ASN A 203 10.85 -16.60 11.96
N GLY A 204 10.71 -16.66 13.29
CA GLY A 204 11.83 -16.45 14.20
C GLY A 204 12.21 -14.97 14.44
N LYS A 205 11.54 -14.01 13.79
CA LYS A 205 11.84 -12.58 13.92
C LYS A 205 10.77 -11.87 14.74
N LYS A 206 11.23 -11.04 15.69
CA LYS A 206 10.34 -10.27 16.57
C LYS A 206 9.60 -9.16 15.81
N MET A 207 8.30 -9.08 16.05
CA MET A 207 7.41 -8.06 15.51
C MET A 207 7.20 -6.97 16.57
N TYR A 208 7.53 -5.73 16.23
CA TYR A 208 7.42 -4.58 17.14
C TYR A 208 6.20 -3.71 16.82
N SER A 209 5.83 -3.67 15.55
CA SER A 209 4.73 -2.88 15.02
C SER A 209 4.06 -3.62 13.87
N PHE A 210 2.87 -3.18 13.48
CA PHE A 210 2.13 -3.80 12.37
C PHE A 210 2.86 -3.66 11.03
N GLU A 211 3.60 -2.56 10.85
CA GLU A 211 4.41 -2.28 9.66
C GLU A 211 5.55 -3.29 9.46
N HIS A 212 5.90 -4.07 10.49
CA HIS A 212 6.87 -5.16 10.38
C HIS A 212 6.24 -6.47 9.87
N ILE A 213 4.94 -6.66 10.09
CA ILE A 213 4.23 -7.91 9.83
C ILE A 213 4.10 -8.16 8.33
N LEU A 214 3.51 -7.21 7.61
CA LEU A 214 3.22 -7.38 6.17
C LEU A 214 4.50 -7.61 5.33
N PRO A 215 5.59 -6.85 5.51
CA PRO A 215 6.82 -7.13 4.76
C PRO A 215 7.44 -8.49 5.09
N GLU A 216 7.36 -8.94 6.35
CA GLU A 216 7.89 -10.24 6.75
C GLU A 216 7.11 -11.38 6.09
N ILE A 217 5.78 -11.27 6.04
CA ILE A 217 4.91 -12.23 5.36
C ILE A 217 5.09 -12.16 3.84
N ALA A 218 5.17 -10.97 3.26
CA ALA A 218 5.43 -10.78 1.83
C ALA A 218 6.78 -11.39 1.40
N MET A 219 7.72 -11.53 2.35
CA MET A 219 9.01 -12.18 2.16
C MET A 219 9.00 -13.70 2.32
N SER A 220 7.87 -14.32 2.66
CA SER A 220 7.75 -15.79 2.60
C SER A 220 7.83 -16.30 1.15
N ARG A 221 8.02 -17.61 1.00
CA ARG A 221 7.91 -18.28 -0.30
C ARG A 221 6.45 -18.67 -0.52
N LYS A 222 5.95 -18.50 -1.74
CA LYS A 222 4.61 -18.99 -2.12
C LYS A 222 4.50 -20.49 -1.82
N GLY A 223 3.40 -20.93 -1.23
CA GLY A 223 3.19 -22.34 -0.89
C GLY A 223 3.92 -22.80 0.36
N THR A 224 4.54 -21.89 1.14
CA THR A 224 5.21 -22.23 2.39
C THR A 224 4.46 -21.58 3.55
N PRO A 225 3.91 -22.38 4.49
CA PRO A 225 3.30 -21.84 5.70
C PRO A 225 4.29 -20.97 6.48
N VAL A 226 3.76 -19.90 7.06
CA VAL A 226 4.49 -18.96 7.89
C VAL A 226 4.15 -19.25 9.35
N SER A 227 5.18 -19.42 10.19
CA SER A 227 5.03 -19.60 11.63
C SER A 227 4.88 -18.23 12.30
N ILE A 228 3.77 -18.06 13.03
CA ILE A 228 3.32 -16.80 13.64
C ILE A 228 3.07 -17.05 15.13
N PHE A 229 3.79 -16.35 16.00
CA PHE A 229 3.55 -16.39 17.44
C PHE A 229 2.66 -15.24 17.85
N VAL A 230 1.60 -15.53 18.59
CA VAL A 230 0.65 -14.55 19.12
C VAL A 230 0.51 -14.66 20.63
N GLU A 231 0.36 -13.52 21.29
CA GLU A 231 -0.14 -13.41 22.66
C GLU A 231 -1.64 -13.09 22.59
N ARG A 232 -2.47 -13.93 23.21
CA ARG A 232 -3.92 -13.76 23.27
C ARG A 232 -4.35 -13.45 24.70
N ASP A 233 -5.12 -12.38 24.86
CA ASP A 233 -5.62 -11.98 26.18
C ASP A 233 -6.45 -13.12 26.80
N GLY A 234 -6.17 -13.48 28.06
CA GLY A 234 -6.82 -14.60 28.76
C GLY A 234 -6.22 -15.99 28.48
N VAL A 235 -5.21 -16.10 27.62
CA VAL A 235 -4.47 -17.35 27.39
C VAL A 235 -3.04 -17.22 27.95
N ASP A 236 -2.66 -18.15 28.81
CA ASP A 236 -1.31 -18.20 29.34
C ASP A 236 -0.32 -18.72 28.29
N GLY A 237 0.69 -17.91 27.98
CA GLY A 237 1.78 -18.24 27.06
C GLY A 237 1.47 -17.95 25.58
N PRO A 238 2.50 -18.00 24.70
CA PRO A 238 2.33 -17.72 23.28
C PRO A 238 1.69 -18.89 22.53
N ILE A 239 0.82 -18.57 21.58
CA ILE A 239 0.22 -19.52 20.64
C ILE A 239 0.98 -19.42 19.32
N GLU A 240 1.42 -20.55 18.78
CA GLU A 240 2.03 -20.63 17.45
C GLU A 240 0.99 -21.06 16.44
N PHE A 241 0.80 -20.26 15.40
CA PHE A 241 -0.05 -20.55 14.26
C PHE A 241 0.77 -20.77 13.00
N ASN A 242 0.33 -21.72 12.17
CA ASN A 242 0.76 -21.84 10.79
C ASN A 242 -0.34 -21.29 9.86
N ALA A 243 0.02 -20.29 9.06
CA ALA A 243 -0.84 -19.72 8.03
C ALA A 243 -0.13 -19.74 6.68
N GLU A 244 -0.80 -20.20 5.62
CA GLU A 244 -0.27 -20.16 4.26
C GLU A 244 -0.65 -18.83 3.58
N PRO A 245 0.32 -17.95 3.28
CA PRO A 245 -0.01 -16.65 2.71
C PRO A 245 -0.51 -16.76 1.28
N ILE A 246 -1.58 -16.01 0.96
CA ILE A 246 -2.11 -15.90 -0.40
C ILE A 246 -1.68 -14.60 -1.06
N LYS A 247 -1.68 -14.59 -2.38
CA LYS A 247 -1.34 -13.40 -3.17
C LYS A 247 -2.53 -12.45 -3.21
N SER A 248 -2.37 -11.23 -2.71
CA SER A 248 -3.38 -10.18 -2.84
C SER A 248 -3.60 -9.83 -4.32
N ALA A 249 -4.85 -9.81 -4.77
CA ALA A 249 -5.22 -9.37 -6.12
C ALA A 249 -4.86 -7.89 -6.37
N THR A 250 -4.95 -7.05 -5.32
CA THR A 250 -4.67 -5.61 -5.39
C THR A 250 -3.17 -5.31 -5.38
N SER A 251 -2.43 -5.82 -4.39
CA SER A 251 -1.02 -5.47 -4.22
C SER A 251 -0.06 -6.41 -4.94
N GLY A 252 -0.51 -7.63 -5.26
CA GLY A 252 0.34 -8.68 -5.80
C GLY A 252 1.32 -9.30 -4.79
N LEU A 253 1.31 -8.84 -3.53
CA LEU A 253 2.16 -9.35 -2.45
C LEU A 253 1.47 -10.49 -1.71
N LEU A 254 2.27 -11.37 -1.09
CA LEU A 254 1.76 -12.39 -0.17
C LEU A 254 1.31 -11.75 1.15
N GLY A 255 0.18 -12.20 1.67
CA GLY A 255 -0.39 -11.73 2.93
C GLY A 255 -1.29 -12.77 3.58
N ILE A 256 -1.66 -12.54 4.83
CA ILE A 256 -2.60 -13.38 5.58
C ILE A 256 -3.96 -12.69 5.84
N GLN A 257 -4.22 -11.57 5.16
CA GLN A 257 -5.49 -10.82 5.20
C GLN A 257 -5.93 -10.41 6.63
N ILE A 258 -5.05 -9.64 7.28
CA ILE A 258 -5.31 -8.99 8.56
C ILE A 258 -5.08 -7.49 8.43
N ASP A 259 -5.82 -6.69 9.21
CA ASP A 259 -5.67 -5.24 9.30
C ASP A 259 -5.31 -4.80 10.73
N PRO A 260 -4.61 -3.67 10.89
CA PRO A 260 -4.28 -3.13 12.21
C PRO A 260 -5.55 -2.67 12.96
N PRO A 261 -5.50 -2.55 14.29
CA PRO A 261 -6.59 -1.98 15.06
C PRO A 261 -6.86 -0.54 14.65
N MET A 262 -8.15 -0.18 14.70
CA MET A 262 -8.64 1.15 14.39
C MET A 262 -9.07 1.84 15.68
N SER A 263 -8.69 3.10 15.83
CA SER A 263 -9.16 3.99 16.88
C SER A 263 -10.64 4.29 16.71
N THR A 264 -11.28 4.74 17.78
CA THR A 264 -12.65 5.27 17.76
C THR A 264 -12.75 6.71 17.25
N SER A 265 -11.62 7.38 16.95
CA SER A 265 -11.61 8.76 16.49
C SER A 265 -11.74 8.88 14.97
N VAL A 266 -12.59 9.78 14.49
CA VAL A 266 -12.83 10.06 13.08
C VAL A 266 -11.58 10.63 12.41
N ILE A 267 -11.28 10.14 11.20
CA ILE A 267 -10.10 10.53 10.43
C ILE A 267 -10.17 11.98 9.94
N GLU A 268 -9.02 12.66 9.92
CA GLU A 268 -8.92 13.99 9.35
C GLU A 268 -8.78 13.88 7.82
N PRO A 269 -9.63 14.57 7.03
CA PRO A 269 -9.55 14.53 5.58
C PRO A 269 -8.27 15.22 5.09
N VAL A 270 -7.59 14.57 4.13
CA VAL A 270 -6.35 15.11 3.55
C VAL A 270 -6.63 16.23 2.53
N ASP A 271 -7.81 16.19 1.90
CA ASP A 271 -8.30 17.17 0.94
C ASP A 271 -9.84 17.21 0.91
N GLU A 272 -10.41 18.17 0.17
CA GLU A 272 -11.87 18.33 0.02
C GLU A 272 -12.55 17.11 -0.60
N ARG A 273 -11.86 16.38 -1.49
CA ARG A 273 -12.40 15.16 -2.11
C ARG A 273 -12.55 14.06 -1.06
N SER A 274 -11.53 13.86 -0.24
CA SER A 274 -11.52 12.91 0.87
C SER A 274 -12.58 13.27 1.91
N LYS A 275 -12.74 14.56 2.21
CA LYS A 275 -13.80 15.05 3.10
C LYS A 275 -15.19 14.65 2.61
N ARG A 276 -15.52 14.93 1.35
CA ARG A 276 -16.81 14.52 0.75
C ARG A 276 -16.99 13.00 0.78
N GLY A 277 -15.92 12.24 0.49
CA GLY A 277 -15.94 10.78 0.55
C GLY A 277 -16.28 10.24 1.94
N ILE A 278 -15.70 10.83 2.99
CA ILE A 278 -15.99 10.51 4.39
C ILE A 278 -17.44 10.88 4.73
N GLU A 279 -17.90 12.08 4.37
CA GLU A 279 -19.27 12.54 4.63
C GLU A 279 -20.32 11.63 3.98
N MET A 280 -20.12 11.25 2.71
CA MET A 280 -21.01 10.34 1.99
C MET A 280 -21.00 8.95 2.61
N SER A 281 -19.82 8.42 2.95
CA SER A 281 -19.70 7.11 3.58
C SER A 281 -20.35 7.10 4.96
N ALA A 282 -20.14 8.13 5.77
CA ALA A 282 -20.73 8.27 7.10
C ALA A 282 -22.26 8.34 7.06
N ALA A 283 -22.83 9.04 6.07
CA ALA A 283 -24.28 9.14 5.90
C ALA A 283 -24.97 7.77 5.74
N GLN A 284 -24.31 6.77 5.14
CA GLN A 284 -24.84 5.41 4.97
C GLN A 284 -25.11 4.69 6.29
N TYR A 285 -24.39 5.06 7.33
CA TYR A 285 -24.49 4.47 8.66
C TYR A 285 -25.36 5.31 9.59
N GLY A 286 -26.06 6.33 9.08
CA GLY A 286 -26.75 7.32 9.89
C GLY A 286 -25.80 8.30 10.59
N LEU A 287 -24.54 8.39 10.17
CA LEU A 287 -23.49 9.20 10.80
C LEU A 287 -23.22 10.48 10.01
N ALA A 288 -24.24 11.05 9.38
CA ALA A 288 -24.11 12.31 8.67
C ALA A 288 -23.65 13.43 9.62
N GLY A 289 -22.69 14.24 9.18
CA GLY A 289 -22.19 15.38 9.95
C GLY A 289 -21.09 15.07 10.96
N LEU A 290 -20.43 13.91 10.87
CA LEU A 290 -19.18 13.65 11.58
C LEU A 290 -18.11 14.70 11.24
N GLU A 291 -17.40 15.16 12.27
CA GLU A 291 -16.27 16.08 12.15
C GLU A 291 -14.95 15.36 12.50
N PRO A 292 -13.80 15.83 12.00
CA PRO A 292 -12.51 15.31 12.43
C PRO A 292 -12.35 15.37 13.95
N GLU A 293 -11.74 14.33 14.54
CA GLU A 293 -11.59 14.12 15.99
C GLU A 293 -12.85 13.72 16.77
N ASP A 294 -14.04 13.71 16.14
CA ASP A 294 -15.21 13.08 16.76
C ASP A 294 -14.87 11.64 17.19
N ARG A 295 -15.36 11.20 18.34
CA ARG A 295 -15.00 9.90 18.90
C ARG A 295 -16.23 9.05 19.18
N LEU A 296 -16.25 7.83 18.62
CA LEU A 296 -17.22 6.82 19.02
C LEU A 296 -16.97 6.40 20.48
N GLU A 297 -17.87 6.74 21.38
CA GLU A 297 -17.74 6.44 22.82
C GLU A 297 -18.56 5.23 23.24
N ARG A 298 -19.79 5.09 22.73
CA ARG A 298 -20.74 4.06 23.16
C ARG A 298 -21.53 3.48 22.00
N ILE A 299 -21.89 2.21 22.14
CA ILE A 299 -22.77 1.45 21.24
C ILE A 299 -23.80 0.77 22.13
N GLY A 300 -25.05 1.23 22.04
CA GLY A 300 -26.07 0.96 23.05
C GLY A 300 -25.56 1.32 24.45
N ASP A 301 -25.57 0.33 25.34
CA ASP A 301 -25.10 0.50 26.71
C ASP A 301 -23.60 0.23 26.92
N ALA A 302 -22.91 -0.32 25.92
CA ALA A 302 -21.50 -0.69 26.00
C ALA A 302 -20.60 0.49 25.61
N SER A 303 -19.39 0.52 26.18
CA SER A 303 -18.33 1.42 25.71
C SER A 303 -17.75 0.87 24.40
N ALA A 304 -17.57 1.73 23.40
CA ALA A 304 -16.89 1.37 22.17
C ALA A 304 -15.37 1.35 22.40
N GLY A 305 -14.75 0.20 22.16
CA GLY A 305 -13.30 0.04 22.13
C GLY A 305 -12.73 0.20 20.73
N SER A 306 -13.54 -0.09 19.70
CA SER A 306 -13.14 0.07 18.30
C SER A 306 -14.37 0.15 17.38
N PRO A 307 -14.24 0.75 16.19
CA PRO A 307 -15.34 0.86 15.23
C PRO A 307 -15.94 -0.49 14.78
N LEU A 308 -15.18 -1.58 14.88
CA LEU A 308 -15.67 -2.92 14.54
C LEU A 308 -16.71 -3.43 15.55
N ASP A 309 -16.76 -2.87 16.76
CA ASP A 309 -17.79 -3.20 17.74
C ASP A 309 -19.21 -2.84 17.21
N LEU A 310 -19.30 -1.94 16.21
CA LEU A 310 -20.57 -1.64 15.54
C LEU A 310 -21.05 -2.81 14.67
N LEU A 311 -20.14 -3.61 14.11
CA LEU A 311 -20.49 -4.82 13.36
C LEU A 311 -20.96 -5.91 14.32
N ASP A 312 -20.26 -6.07 15.44
CA ASP A 312 -20.63 -7.03 16.49
C ASP A 312 -22.04 -6.69 17.01
N ALA A 313 -22.29 -5.42 17.35
CA ALA A 313 -23.62 -4.95 17.76
C ALA A 313 -24.69 -5.12 16.67
N ALA A 314 -24.34 -4.91 15.39
CA ALA A 314 -25.25 -5.16 14.28
C ALA A 314 -25.63 -6.65 14.19
N GLY A 315 -24.66 -7.56 14.33
CA GLY A 315 -24.91 -9.00 14.36
C GLY A 315 -25.83 -9.44 15.51
N GLU A 316 -25.64 -8.86 16.69
CA GLU A 316 -26.41 -9.18 17.90
C GLU A 316 -27.81 -8.52 17.93
N SER A 317 -28.01 -7.45 17.15
CA SER A 317 -29.25 -6.66 17.15
C SER A 317 -30.48 -7.40 16.61
N ASN A 318 -30.29 -8.51 15.89
CA ASN A 318 -31.34 -9.21 15.15
C ASN A 318 -32.17 -8.28 14.23
N GLY A 319 -31.52 -7.26 13.65
CA GLY A 319 -32.14 -6.29 12.73
C GLY A 319 -32.80 -5.10 13.41
N GLN A 320 -32.82 -5.05 14.74
CA GLN A 320 -33.32 -3.88 15.47
C GLN A 320 -32.30 -2.74 15.38
N SER A 321 -32.80 -1.50 15.23
CA SER A 321 -31.92 -0.34 15.31
C SER A 321 -31.32 -0.21 16.71
N PHE A 322 -30.10 0.31 16.79
CA PHE A 322 -29.43 0.59 18.04
C PHE A 322 -28.80 1.98 18.03
N GLU A 323 -28.73 2.59 19.22
CA GLU A 323 -28.15 3.93 19.37
C GLU A 323 -26.63 3.86 19.53
N ILE A 324 -25.95 4.89 19.06
CA ILE A 324 -24.52 5.10 19.29
C ILE A 324 -24.29 6.52 19.81
N THR A 325 -23.27 6.68 20.64
CA THR A 325 -22.87 7.99 21.17
C THR A 325 -21.51 8.39 20.64
N ILE A 326 -21.45 9.58 20.06
CA ILE A 326 -20.26 10.20 19.50
C ILE A 326 -19.92 11.43 20.34
N ALA A 327 -18.70 11.50 20.86
CA ALA A 327 -18.20 12.68 21.53
C ALA A 327 -17.58 13.66 20.55
N ARG A 328 -18.01 14.93 20.64
CA ARG A 328 -17.42 16.09 19.99
C ARG A 328 -16.91 17.06 21.06
N GLY A 329 -15.65 16.93 21.42
CA GLY A 329 -15.07 17.68 22.54
C GLY A 329 -15.76 17.34 23.87
N GLN A 330 -16.57 18.26 24.41
CA GLN A 330 -17.39 18.02 25.61
C GLN A 330 -18.86 17.69 25.31
N GLN A 331 -19.26 17.78 24.04
CA GLN A 331 -20.62 17.48 23.60
C GLN A 331 -20.75 15.99 23.27
N GLN A 332 -21.93 15.42 23.54
CA GLN A 332 -22.31 14.10 23.07
C GLN A 332 -23.42 14.22 22.02
N ILE A 333 -23.26 13.48 20.93
CA ILE A 333 -24.19 13.40 19.80
C ILE A 333 -24.63 11.95 19.73
N THR A 334 -25.94 11.71 19.75
CA THR A 334 -26.51 10.37 19.58
C THR A 334 -26.98 10.19 18.15
N SER A 335 -26.72 9.02 17.57
CA SER A 335 -27.31 8.62 16.29
C SER A 335 -27.86 7.19 16.37
N SER A 336 -28.87 6.89 15.55
CA SER A 336 -29.44 5.56 15.42
C SER A 336 -28.87 4.88 14.19
N VAL A 337 -28.34 3.67 14.38
CA VAL A 337 -27.80 2.83 13.32
C VAL A 337 -28.82 1.75 12.98
N GLN A 338 -29.09 1.54 11.70
CA GLN A 338 -29.99 0.50 11.21
C GLN A 338 -29.16 -0.65 10.60
N PRO A 339 -29.15 -1.84 11.23
CA PRO A 339 -28.57 -3.04 10.65
C PRO A 339 -29.29 -3.45 9.36
N VAL A 340 -28.56 -4.11 8.48
CA VAL A 340 -29.07 -4.72 7.25
C VAL A 340 -28.76 -6.22 7.25
N ARG A 341 -29.63 -7.00 6.62
CA ARG A 341 -29.45 -8.45 6.51
C ARG A 341 -28.23 -8.76 5.65
N GLU A 342 -27.44 -9.74 6.09
CA GLU A 342 -26.36 -10.28 5.27
C GLU A 342 -26.92 -11.05 4.07
N LEU A 343 -26.06 -11.25 3.09
CA LEU A 343 -26.37 -12.01 1.88
C LEU A 343 -25.53 -13.28 1.88
N GLN A 344 -26.04 -14.33 1.21
CA GLN A 344 -25.28 -15.56 1.05
C GLN A 344 -23.99 -15.28 0.29
N ARG A 345 -22.92 -15.97 0.69
CA ARG A 345 -21.66 -15.98 -0.05
C ARG A 345 -21.57 -17.29 -0.80
N GLY A 346 -21.17 -17.18 -2.06
CA GLY A 346 -20.96 -18.32 -2.94
C GLY A 346 -19.67 -18.17 -3.71
N VAL A 347 -19.17 -19.27 -4.28
CA VAL A 347 -18.02 -19.25 -5.17
C VAL A 347 -18.44 -19.62 -6.58
N VAL A 348 -17.94 -18.88 -7.56
CA VAL A 348 -18.27 -19.06 -8.98
C VAL A 348 -17.00 -19.20 -9.80
N SER A 349 -17.07 -19.96 -10.88
CA SER A 349 -15.96 -20.09 -11.82
C SER A 349 -15.94 -18.90 -12.78
N THR A 350 -14.80 -18.23 -12.86
CA THR A 350 -14.52 -17.13 -13.78
C THR A 350 -13.39 -17.51 -14.74
N THR A 351 -13.10 -16.66 -15.73
CA THR A 351 -11.97 -16.85 -16.64
C THR A 351 -10.61 -16.82 -15.96
N ASP A 352 -10.50 -16.13 -14.81
CA ASP A 352 -9.25 -15.94 -14.06
C ASP A 352 -9.12 -16.88 -12.85
N GLY A 353 -10.07 -17.82 -12.68
CA GLY A 353 -10.13 -18.75 -11.56
C GLY A 353 -11.47 -18.66 -10.81
N LEU A 354 -11.45 -18.95 -9.52
CA LEU A 354 -12.65 -18.89 -8.67
C LEU A 354 -12.82 -17.49 -8.07
N ALA A 355 -14.05 -17.00 -8.03
CA ALA A 355 -14.40 -15.71 -7.42
C ALA A 355 -15.49 -15.91 -6.36
N SER A 356 -15.41 -15.17 -5.26
CA SER A 356 -16.49 -15.12 -4.27
C SER A 356 -17.49 -14.05 -4.66
N ILE A 357 -18.78 -14.38 -4.59
CA ILE A 357 -19.89 -13.47 -4.88
C ILE A 357 -20.86 -13.42 -3.70
N GLN A 358 -21.60 -12.32 -3.60
CA GLN A 358 -22.78 -12.23 -2.74
C GLN A 358 -24.03 -12.47 -3.58
N HIS A 359 -24.95 -13.29 -3.06
CA HIS A 359 -26.19 -13.62 -3.76
C HIS A 359 -27.36 -13.91 -2.80
N VAL A 360 -28.55 -14.06 -3.38
CA VAL A 360 -29.73 -14.64 -2.71
C VAL A 360 -30.23 -15.81 -3.54
N LEU A 361 -29.94 -17.03 -3.10
CA LEU A 361 -30.31 -18.28 -3.79
C LEU A 361 -29.93 -18.29 -5.28
N GLY A 362 -28.76 -17.72 -5.63
CA GLY A 362 -28.28 -17.57 -7.00
C GLY A 362 -28.59 -16.24 -7.69
N LEU A 363 -29.48 -15.41 -7.11
CA LEU A 363 -29.70 -14.04 -7.59
C LEU A 363 -28.52 -13.15 -7.21
N SER A 364 -27.89 -12.51 -8.20
CA SER A 364 -26.85 -11.51 -8.01
C SER A 364 -27.27 -10.19 -8.65
N GLY A 365 -26.71 -9.08 -8.15
CA GLY A 365 -26.95 -7.76 -8.70
C GLY A 365 -26.20 -7.51 -10.01
N VAL A 366 -26.59 -6.45 -10.71
CA VAL A 366 -25.90 -5.94 -11.90
C VAL A 366 -24.85 -4.90 -11.51
N MET A 367 -23.89 -4.65 -12.40
CA MET A 367 -22.90 -3.59 -12.23
C MET A 367 -23.58 -2.21 -12.21
N MET A 368 -23.15 -1.35 -11.29
CA MET A 368 -23.58 0.05 -11.23
C MET A 368 -22.40 0.98 -10.94
N VAL A 369 -22.58 2.27 -11.21
CA VAL A 369 -21.70 3.32 -10.69
C VAL A 369 -21.97 3.45 -9.19
N ASN A 370 -20.93 3.39 -8.36
CA ASN A 370 -21.06 3.53 -6.91
C ASN A 370 -21.91 4.77 -6.57
N PRO A 371 -23.05 4.61 -5.86
CA PRO A 371 -23.95 5.71 -5.52
C PRO A 371 -23.30 6.85 -4.74
N ASN A 372 -22.15 6.57 -4.13
CA ASN A 372 -21.39 7.51 -3.29
C ASN A 372 -20.14 8.01 -4.00
N ALA A 373 -20.02 7.80 -5.31
CA ALA A 373 -18.99 8.46 -6.10
C ALA A 373 -19.26 9.96 -6.12
N SER A 374 -18.22 10.80 -6.05
CA SER A 374 -18.43 12.23 -6.22
C SER A 374 -18.72 12.57 -7.69
N THR A 375 -19.47 13.63 -7.94
CA THR A 375 -19.77 14.09 -9.32
C THR A 375 -18.52 14.59 -10.06
N GLU A 376 -17.46 14.95 -9.34
CA GLU A 376 -16.14 15.26 -9.91
C GLU A 376 -15.37 14.00 -10.33
N ASP A 377 -15.68 12.85 -9.73
CA ASP A 377 -15.11 11.55 -10.09
C ASP A 377 -15.74 10.99 -11.35
N THR A 378 -17.01 11.28 -11.61
CA THR A 378 -17.72 10.82 -12.79
C THR A 378 -17.38 11.66 -14.02
N LYS A 379 -16.56 11.12 -14.91
CA LYS A 379 -16.28 11.72 -16.22
C LYS A 379 -17.09 11.00 -17.29
N GLN A 380 -17.32 11.68 -18.43
CA GLN A 380 -17.92 11.08 -19.64
C GLN A 380 -19.43 10.79 -19.56
N GLY A 381 -20.16 11.50 -18.68
CA GLY A 381 -21.63 11.52 -18.66
C GLY A 381 -22.31 10.51 -17.73
N LEU A 382 -21.54 9.63 -17.11
CA LEU A 382 -21.99 8.75 -16.02
C LEU A 382 -22.32 9.56 -14.77
N MET A 383 -23.25 9.07 -13.96
CA MET A 383 -23.65 9.65 -12.69
C MET A 383 -23.67 8.59 -11.59
N PRO A 384 -23.44 8.98 -10.31
CA PRO A 384 -23.58 8.06 -9.19
C PRO A 384 -24.97 7.41 -9.18
N GLY A 385 -25.04 6.10 -9.00
CA GLY A 385 -26.30 5.36 -9.04
C GLY A 385 -26.72 4.83 -10.42
N ASP A 386 -26.04 5.22 -11.50
CA ASP A 386 -26.30 4.68 -12.83
C ASP A 386 -26.09 3.16 -12.87
N ILE A 387 -27.07 2.42 -13.38
CA ILE A 387 -27.01 0.96 -13.50
C ILE A 387 -26.60 0.60 -14.93
N PHE A 388 -25.63 -0.27 -15.13
CA PHE A 388 -25.17 -0.64 -16.46
C PHE A 388 -26.16 -1.59 -17.14
N ALA A 389 -26.92 -1.07 -18.12
CA ALA A 389 -27.75 -1.88 -19.01
C ALA A 389 -26.92 -2.59 -20.07
N ARG A 390 -25.85 -1.96 -20.57
CA ARG A 390 -25.00 -2.56 -21.59
C ARG A 390 -23.57 -2.03 -21.52
N ILE A 391 -22.58 -2.91 -21.68
CA ILE A 391 -21.16 -2.56 -21.87
C ILE A 391 -20.63 -3.34 -23.08
N GLY A 392 -20.37 -2.64 -24.19
CA GLY A 392 -20.03 -3.31 -25.44
C GLY A 392 -21.17 -4.22 -25.90
N SER A 393 -20.94 -5.53 -25.94
CA SER A 393 -21.96 -6.53 -26.30
C SER A 393 -22.60 -7.24 -25.11
N ALA A 394 -22.18 -6.95 -23.88
CA ALA A 394 -22.78 -7.57 -22.69
C ALA A 394 -23.96 -6.73 -22.20
N GLU A 395 -25.13 -7.35 -22.09
CA GLU A 395 -26.31 -6.77 -21.46
C GLU A 395 -26.28 -7.07 -19.96
N PHE A 396 -26.61 -6.08 -19.14
CA PHE A 396 -26.68 -6.13 -17.68
C PHE A 396 -25.55 -6.93 -17.02
N PRO A 397 -24.27 -6.61 -17.32
CA PRO A 397 -23.15 -7.38 -16.80
C PRO A 397 -23.06 -7.24 -15.26
N ASP A 398 -22.55 -8.27 -14.60
CA ASP A 398 -22.02 -8.14 -13.25
C ASP A 398 -20.71 -7.32 -13.23
N ILE A 399 -20.17 -7.07 -12.03
CA ILE A 399 -18.95 -6.26 -11.89
C ILE A 399 -17.77 -6.90 -12.63
N ASP A 400 -17.55 -8.19 -12.44
CA ASP A 400 -16.37 -8.88 -12.95
C ASP A 400 -16.37 -8.86 -14.48
N ARG A 401 -17.49 -9.24 -15.10
CA ARG A 401 -17.64 -9.19 -16.55
C ARG A 401 -17.53 -7.77 -17.09
N GLY A 402 -18.14 -6.81 -16.41
CA GLY A 402 -18.08 -5.41 -16.80
C GLY A 402 -16.66 -4.86 -16.79
N ILE A 403 -15.91 -5.07 -15.70
CA ILE A 403 -14.51 -4.64 -15.57
C ILE A 403 -13.63 -5.30 -16.64
N GLN A 404 -13.80 -6.60 -16.90
CA GLN A 404 -13.02 -7.30 -17.93
C GLN A 404 -13.24 -6.69 -19.32
N ILE A 405 -14.50 -6.39 -19.69
CA ILE A 405 -14.81 -5.76 -20.98
C ILE A 405 -14.17 -4.38 -21.06
N VAL A 406 -14.26 -3.57 -20.00
CA VAL A 406 -13.61 -2.25 -19.95
C VAL A 406 -12.10 -2.39 -20.12
N GLN A 407 -11.43 -3.24 -19.33
CA GLN A 407 -9.99 -3.43 -19.40
C GLN A 407 -9.51 -3.95 -20.76
N SER A 408 -10.23 -4.89 -21.37
CA SER A 408 -9.91 -5.41 -22.71
C SER A 408 -10.01 -4.36 -23.83
N ASN A 409 -10.71 -3.26 -23.57
CA ASN A 409 -10.86 -2.12 -24.47
C ASN A 409 -9.97 -0.93 -24.09
N ALA A 410 -8.92 -1.11 -23.28
CA ALA A 410 -7.99 -0.06 -22.90
C ALA A 410 -7.51 0.79 -24.10
N GLY A 411 -7.67 2.11 -23.99
CA GLY A 411 -7.31 3.06 -25.04
C GLY A 411 -8.29 3.17 -26.22
N LYS A 412 -9.43 2.46 -26.21
CA LYS A 412 -10.46 2.50 -27.26
C LYS A 412 -11.72 3.20 -26.78
N GLN A 413 -12.56 3.60 -27.74
CA GLN A 413 -13.94 4.00 -27.48
C GLN A 413 -14.79 2.75 -27.20
N LEU A 414 -15.69 2.85 -26.24
CA LEU A 414 -16.58 1.78 -25.81
C LEU A 414 -17.98 2.35 -25.62
N GLY A 415 -18.94 1.86 -26.40
CA GLY A 415 -20.34 2.22 -26.25
C GLY A 415 -20.96 1.51 -25.03
N ILE A 416 -21.55 2.29 -24.15
CA ILE A 416 -22.23 1.84 -22.94
C ILE A 416 -23.68 2.36 -22.91
N SER A 417 -24.56 1.60 -22.27
CA SER A 417 -25.93 2.05 -21.96
C SER A 417 -26.12 1.94 -20.45
N VAL A 418 -26.66 2.98 -19.82
CA VAL A 418 -27.00 2.97 -18.39
C VAL A 418 -28.48 3.27 -18.16
N LEU A 419 -29.03 2.72 -17.09
CA LEU A 419 -30.33 3.09 -16.55
C LEU A 419 -30.11 4.11 -15.44
N ARG A 420 -30.71 5.29 -15.59
CA ARG A 420 -30.64 6.37 -14.61
C ARG A 420 -32.00 6.58 -13.97
N ALA A 421 -32.05 6.56 -12.65
CA ALA A 421 -33.28 6.85 -11.92
C ALA A 421 -33.71 8.30 -12.15
N ASN A 422 -34.99 8.53 -12.44
CA ASN A 422 -35.60 9.85 -12.49
C ASN A 422 -36.39 10.18 -11.21
N ALA A 423 -36.84 11.43 -11.08
CA ALA A 423 -37.53 11.94 -9.89
C ALA A 423 -38.82 11.17 -9.54
N GLU A 424 -39.38 10.43 -10.50
CA GLU A 424 -40.60 9.63 -10.37
C GLU A 424 -40.30 8.16 -9.99
N GLY A 425 -39.02 7.79 -9.83
CA GLY A 425 -38.58 6.44 -9.46
C GLY A 425 -38.56 5.43 -10.63
N SER A 426 -38.76 5.91 -11.86
CA SER A 426 -38.57 5.12 -13.07
C SER A 426 -37.16 5.32 -13.63
N TYR A 427 -36.75 4.46 -14.57
CA TYR A 427 -35.39 4.48 -15.11
C TYR A 427 -35.38 4.90 -16.58
N ASP A 428 -34.59 5.91 -16.88
CA ASP A 428 -34.32 6.36 -18.25
C ASP A 428 -33.07 5.68 -18.78
N ARG A 429 -33.14 5.13 -20.00
CA ARG A 429 -31.98 4.55 -20.67
C ARG A 429 -31.16 5.66 -21.33
N ILE A 430 -29.89 5.73 -21.00
CA ILE A 430 -28.94 6.72 -21.51
C ILE A 430 -27.81 5.97 -22.20
N ASP A 431 -27.64 6.22 -23.49
CA ASP A 431 -26.52 5.70 -24.27
C ASP A 431 -25.37 6.70 -24.24
N LEU A 432 -24.17 6.21 -23.89
CA LEU A 432 -22.95 7.00 -23.79
C LEU A 432 -21.85 6.30 -24.59
N ASP A 433 -21.00 7.07 -25.25
CA ASP A 433 -19.72 6.59 -25.77
C ASP A 433 -18.62 7.06 -24.83
N VAL A 434 -17.95 6.10 -24.18
CA VAL A 434 -16.88 6.39 -23.23
C VAL A 434 -15.53 5.99 -23.81
N GLN A 435 -14.56 6.87 -23.65
CA GLN A 435 -13.16 6.59 -23.89
C GLN A 435 -12.61 5.78 -22.71
N VAL A 436 -12.21 4.55 -22.97
CA VAL A 436 -11.44 3.75 -22.00
C VAL A 436 -10.02 4.30 -21.94
N GLN A 437 -9.56 4.57 -20.73
CA GLN A 437 -8.20 5.00 -20.44
C GLN A 437 -7.21 3.87 -20.71
N ARG A 438 -5.92 4.21 -20.86
CA ARG A 438 -4.87 3.22 -21.16
C ARG A 438 -4.59 2.25 -20.02
N ASP A 439 -4.98 2.61 -18.81
CA ASP A 439 -4.91 1.75 -17.62
C ASP A 439 -6.10 0.79 -17.51
N GLY A 440 -7.02 0.81 -18.49
CA GLY A 440 -8.20 -0.06 -18.50
C GLY A 440 -9.34 0.43 -17.61
N THR A 441 -9.41 1.73 -17.32
CA THR A 441 -10.51 2.34 -16.55
C THR A 441 -11.36 3.28 -17.40
N ILE A 442 -12.60 3.54 -16.97
CA ILE A 442 -13.49 4.56 -17.57
C ILE A 442 -13.78 5.72 -16.62
N GLY A 443 -13.07 5.78 -15.49
CA GLY A 443 -13.14 6.89 -14.54
C GLY A 443 -14.37 6.87 -13.63
N PHE A 444 -14.73 5.70 -13.08
CA PHE A 444 -15.66 5.60 -11.95
C PHE A 444 -15.31 4.39 -11.08
N TYR A 445 -15.87 4.35 -9.87
CA TYR A 445 -15.77 3.21 -8.98
C TYR A 445 -17.01 2.31 -9.14
N PRO A 446 -16.86 1.07 -9.60
CA PRO A 446 -17.99 0.16 -9.75
C PRO A 446 -18.52 -0.30 -8.38
N ALA A 447 -19.81 -0.56 -8.31
CA ALA A 447 -20.49 -1.23 -7.21
C ALA A 447 -21.50 -2.24 -7.76
N MET A 448 -22.05 -3.10 -6.89
CA MET A 448 -23.14 -4.00 -7.24
C MET A 448 -24.46 -3.35 -6.86
N SER A 449 -25.50 -3.55 -7.68
CA SER A 449 -26.86 -3.10 -7.39
C SER A 449 -27.49 -3.79 -6.17
N THR A 450 -26.93 -4.91 -5.72
CA THR A 450 -27.48 -5.81 -4.68
C THR A 450 -28.01 -5.09 -3.44
N GLY A 451 -27.38 -3.98 -3.04
CA GLY A 451 -27.77 -3.20 -1.86
C GLY A 451 -28.47 -1.87 -2.14
N TYR A 452 -28.81 -1.58 -3.40
CA TYR A 452 -29.23 -0.25 -3.85
C TYR A 452 -30.42 -0.28 -4.83
N ALA A 453 -30.55 -1.36 -5.62
CA ALA A 453 -31.63 -1.49 -6.59
C ALA A 453 -31.93 -2.97 -6.87
N PRO A 454 -33.18 -3.34 -7.20
CA PRO A 454 -33.58 -4.74 -7.28
C PRO A 454 -33.42 -5.31 -8.70
N PHE A 455 -32.39 -4.86 -9.41
CA PHE A 455 -32.02 -5.40 -10.72
C PHE A 455 -31.13 -6.60 -10.53
N VAL A 456 -31.46 -7.68 -11.24
CA VAL A 456 -30.73 -8.95 -11.16
C VAL A 456 -30.00 -9.26 -12.45
N HIS A 457 -28.80 -9.81 -12.30
CA HIS A 457 -28.05 -10.43 -13.38
C HIS A 457 -28.63 -11.82 -13.70
N GLU A 458 -28.06 -12.49 -14.70
CA GLU A 458 -28.35 -13.91 -14.96
C GLU A 458 -28.07 -14.74 -13.69
N PRO A 459 -28.98 -15.64 -13.27
CA PRO A 459 -28.78 -16.46 -12.09
C PRO A 459 -27.48 -17.25 -12.19
N VAL A 460 -26.70 -17.21 -11.10
CA VAL A 460 -25.38 -17.82 -11.09
C VAL A 460 -25.45 -19.20 -10.44
N ALA A 461 -24.79 -20.18 -11.07
CA ALA A 461 -24.53 -21.47 -10.45
C ALA A 461 -23.38 -21.30 -9.44
N VAL A 462 -23.63 -21.72 -8.21
CA VAL A 462 -22.68 -21.54 -7.10
C VAL A 462 -22.06 -22.90 -6.79
N ALA A 463 -20.73 -22.93 -6.65
CA ALA A 463 -20.03 -24.13 -6.28
C ALA A 463 -19.98 -24.29 -4.75
N GLU A 464 -20.36 -25.47 -4.27
CA GLU A 464 -20.10 -25.87 -2.89
C GLU A 464 -18.63 -26.27 -2.74
N ILE A 465 -17.96 -25.70 -1.73
CA ILE A 465 -16.58 -26.03 -1.41
C ILE A 465 -16.59 -27.12 -0.34
N ASP A 466 -16.10 -28.30 -0.70
CA ASP A 466 -15.69 -29.31 0.28
C ASP A 466 -14.38 -28.81 0.92
N GLU A 467 -14.48 -28.22 2.11
CA GLU A 467 -13.34 -27.62 2.82
C GLU A 467 -12.19 -28.62 3.05
N GLN A 468 -12.53 -29.88 3.35
CA GLN A 468 -11.52 -30.91 3.57
C GLN A 468 -10.75 -31.24 2.29
N ARG A 469 -11.45 -31.35 1.16
CA ARG A 469 -10.78 -31.55 -0.13
C ARG A 469 -10.03 -30.32 -0.60
N TRP A 470 -10.62 -29.14 -0.43
CA TRP A 470 -10.02 -27.87 -0.81
C TRP A 470 -8.64 -27.65 -0.17
N LEU A 471 -8.50 -28.03 1.10
CA LEU A 471 -7.23 -27.90 1.83
C LEU A 471 -6.19 -28.99 1.48
N ASN A 472 -6.63 -30.17 1.05
CA ASN A 472 -5.77 -31.35 0.96
C ASN A 472 -5.52 -31.86 -0.47
N ASP A 473 -6.31 -31.41 -1.45
CA ASP A 473 -6.24 -31.82 -2.85
C ASP A 473 -6.02 -30.58 -3.74
N PRO A 474 -4.78 -30.33 -4.21
CA PRO A 474 -4.47 -29.18 -5.05
C PRO A 474 -5.11 -29.23 -6.44
N ASP A 475 -5.67 -30.38 -6.85
CA ASP A 475 -6.38 -30.55 -8.12
C ASP A 475 -7.92 -30.44 -7.94
N TYR A 476 -8.41 -30.24 -6.71
CA TYR A 476 -9.84 -30.10 -6.44
C TYR A 476 -10.40 -28.83 -7.07
N THR A 477 -11.40 -29.00 -7.94
CA THR A 477 -12.16 -27.93 -8.57
C THR A 477 -13.62 -28.03 -8.15
N PRO A 478 -14.12 -27.08 -7.32
CA PRO A 478 -15.53 -27.00 -6.94
C PRO A 478 -16.42 -27.02 -8.17
N GLN A 479 -17.44 -27.89 -8.15
CA GLN A 479 -18.36 -28.02 -9.27
C GLN A 479 -19.56 -27.08 -9.05
N PRO A 480 -19.93 -26.24 -10.02
CA PRO A 480 -21.09 -25.37 -9.91
C PRO A 480 -22.38 -26.19 -9.78
N VAL A 481 -23.23 -25.82 -8.83
CA VAL A 481 -24.55 -26.41 -8.62
C VAL A 481 -25.62 -25.41 -9.06
N ALA A 482 -26.66 -25.92 -9.73
CA ALA A 482 -27.85 -25.16 -10.08
C ALA A 482 -28.47 -24.54 -8.82
N THR A 483 -28.81 -23.25 -8.89
CA THR A 483 -29.41 -22.53 -7.78
C THR A 483 -30.93 -22.40 -7.98
N PRO A 484 -31.72 -22.21 -6.90
CA PRO A 484 -33.17 -22.05 -7.02
C PRO A 484 -33.58 -20.90 -7.94
N ALA A 485 -32.74 -19.87 -8.11
CA ALA A 485 -33.01 -18.75 -9.00
C ALA A 485 -32.90 -19.06 -10.51
N GLN A 486 -32.32 -20.21 -10.90
CA GLN A 486 -31.97 -20.51 -12.29
C GLN A 486 -33.16 -20.41 -13.26
N ASP A 487 -34.35 -20.84 -12.85
CA ASP A 487 -35.56 -20.80 -13.68
C ASP A 487 -36.42 -19.54 -13.44
N LEU A 488 -36.06 -18.74 -12.42
CA LEU A 488 -36.81 -17.55 -12.06
C LEU A 488 -36.59 -16.44 -13.08
N ILE A 489 -35.32 -16.14 -13.37
CA ILE A 489 -34.93 -15.00 -14.22
C ILE A 489 -34.65 -15.48 -15.64
N GLU A 490 -35.51 -15.07 -16.57
CA GLU A 490 -35.38 -15.39 -17.99
C GLU A 490 -34.59 -14.33 -18.78
N TYR A 491 -34.62 -13.09 -18.29
CA TYR A 491 -33.94 -11.95 -18.92
C TYR A 491 -33.06 -11.24 -17.90
N PRO A 492 -31.72 -11.19 -18.09
CA PRO A 492 -30.85 -10.40 -17.23
C PRO A 492 -31.24 -8.93 -17.32
N GLY A 493 -31.20 -8.23 -16.18
CA GLY A 493 -31.75 -6.87 -16.05
C GLY A 493 -33.22 -6.81 -15.67
N SER A 494 -33.89 -7.96 -15.47
CA SER A 494 -35.19 -7.98 -14.79
C SER A 494 -35.09 -7.31 -13.42
N ARG A 495 -36.14 -6.59 -13.07
CA ARG A 495 -36.26 -5.93 -11.77
C ARG A 495 -37.30 -6.66 -10.93
N ILE A 496 -36.90 -7.14 -9.75
CA ILE A 496 -37.83 -7.74 -8.79
C ILE A 496 -38.60 -6.60 -8.14
N THR A 497 -39.92 -6.54 -8.36
CA THR A 497 -40.76 -5.44 -7.83
C THR A 497 -41.54 -5.86 -6.60
N ARG A 498 -42.00 -7.11 -6.53
CA ARG A 498 -42.74 -7.67 -5.40
C ARG A 498 -42.44 -9.15 -5.16
N ILE A 499 -42.57 -9.58 -3.92
CA ILE A 499 -42.61 -11.00 -3.51
C ILE A 499 -43.81 -11.17 -2.59
N GLY A 500 -44.82 -11.91 -3.06
CA GLY A 500 -46.15 -11.87 -2.47
C GLY A 500 -46.70 -10.45 -2.47
N GLU A 501 -47.04 -9.96 -1.28
CA GLU A 501 -47.53 -8.60 -1.10
C GLU A 501 -46.44 -7.57 -0.76
N GLU A 502 -45.20 -8.03 -0.54
CA GLU A 502 -44.10 -7.19 -0.10
C GLU A 502 -43.40 -6.49 -1.29
N PRO A 503 -43.23 -5.16 -1.27
CA PRO A 503 -42.45 -4.46 -2.28
C PRO A 503 -40.94 -4.68 -2.07
N ILE A 504 -40.19 -4.79 -3.17
CA ILE A 504 -38.75 -5.04 -3.14
C ILE A 504 -37.97 -3.81 -3.60
N SER A 505 -37.10 -3.28 -2.73
CA SER A 505 -36.21 -2.15 -3.02
C SER A 505 -34.84 -2.59 -3.53
N ASP A 506 -34.36 -3.74 -3.07
CA ASP A 506 -33.02 -4.28 -3.32
C ASP A 506 -33.00 -5.80 -3.01
N LEU A 507 -31.85 -6.46 -3.21
CA LEU A 507 -31.75 -7.91 -3.01
C LEU A 507 -31.76 -8.31 -1.52
N ARG A 508 -31.48 -7.41 -0.57
CA ARG A 508 -31.61 -7.75 0.86
C ARG A 508 -33.07 -7.88 1.25
N ALA A 509 -33.92 -6.97 0.73
CA ALA A 509 -35.36 -7.03 0.93
C ALA A 509 -36.00 -8.32 0.39
N VAL A 510 -35.39 -8.97 -0.62
CA VAL A 510 -35.84 -10.28 -1.13
C VAL A 510 -35.81 -11.34 -0.02
N VAL A 511 -34.76 -11.36 0.80
CA VAL A 511 -34.63 -12.33 1.90
C VAL A 511 -35.76 -12.15 2.91
N ASP A 512 -35.98 -10.93 3.35
CA ASP A 512 -37.02 -10.60 4.33
C ASP A 512 -38.42 -10.93 3.79
N ALA A 513 -38.67 -10.62 2.52
CA ALA A 513 -39.96 -10.93 1.88
C ALA A 513 -40.19 -12.44 1.72
N ILE A 514 -39.18 -13.23 1.36
CA ILE A 514 -39.29 -14.70 1.31
C ILE A 514 -39.60 -15.25 2.71
N ILE A 515 -38.87 -14.80 3.74
CA ILE A 515 -39.07 -15.24 5.11
C ILE A 515 -40.50 -14.91 5.59
N ALA A 516 -40.98 -13.69 5.31
CA ALA A 516 -42.32 -13.25 5.67
C ALA A 516 -43.41 -14.10 4.99
N ASN A 517 -43.29 -14.35 3.68
CA ASN A 517 -44.28 -15.10 2.91
C ASN A 517 -44.29 -16.61 3.22
N THR A 518 -43.21 -17.14 3.81
CA THR A 518 -43.07 -18.58 4.09
C THR A 518 -43.21 -18.93 5.57
N ASN A 519 -43.32 -17.94 6.47
CA ASN A 519 -43.18 -18.13 7.91
C ASN A 519 -44.19 -19.14 8.51
N ASP A 520 -45.46 -19.03 8.14
CA ASP A 520 -46.52 -19.89 8.69
C ASP A 520 -46.36 -21.34 8.22
N ALA A 521 -46.09 -21.55 6.93
CA ALA A 521 -45.86 -22.87 6.37
C ALA A 521 -44.58 -23.51 6.95
N TYR A 522 -43.55 -22.70 7.18
CA TYR A 522 -42.29 -23.14 7.78
C TYR A 522 -42.51 -23.60 9.23
N ALA A 523 -43.28 -22.84 10.01
CA ALA A 523 -43.64 -23.21 11.38
C ALA A 523 -44.51 -24.48 11.46
N GLN A 524 -45.28 -24.78 10.40
CA GLN A 524 -46.07 -26.00 10.29
C GLN A 524 -45.28 -27.22 9.80
N GLY A 525 -43.98 -27.07 9.54
CA GLY A 525 -43.12 -28.17 9.09
C GLY A 525 -43.26 -28.51 7.60
N ALA A 526 -43.63 -27.54 6.76
CA ALA A 526 -43.59 -27.73 5.30
C ALA A 526 -42.15 -27.94 4.80
N GLU A 527 -42.01 -28.80 3.79
CA GLU A 527 -40.73 -29.14 3.13
C GLU A 527 -40.52 -28.42 1.79
N ALA A 528 -41.60 -27.89 1.21
CA ALA A 528 -41.61 -27.19 -0.06
C ALA A 528 -42.47 -25.93 0.02
N PHE A 529 -42.04 -24.88 -0.65
CA PHE A 529 -42.61 -23.54 -0.59
C PHE A 529 -42.74 -22.98 -2.00
N SER A 530 -43.83 -22.27 -2.25
CA SER A 530 -44.09 -21.60 -3.52
C SER A 530 -44.34 -20.14 -3.23
N VAL A 531 -43.45 -19.26 -3.67
CA VAL A 531 -43.52 -17.83 -3.39
C VAL A 531 -43.72 -17.07 -4.69
N PRO A 532 -44.83 -16.32 -4.87
CA PRO A 532 -45.04 -15.55 -6.09
C PRO A 532 -44.09 -14.36 -6.15
N VAL A 533 -43.35 -14.22 -7.25
CA VAL A 533 -42.39 -13.15 -7.51
C VAL A 533 -42.82 -12.37 -8.74
N THR A 534 -43.02 -11.07 -8.59
CA THR A 534 -43.34 -10.17 -9.70
C THR A 534 -42.08 -9.51 -10.24
N LEU A 535 -41.82 -9.73 -11.52
CA LEU A 535 -40.68 -9.22 -12.27
C LEU A 535 -41.15 -8.17 -13.27
N GLU A 536 -40.50 -7.02 -13.27
CA GLU A 536 -40.53 -6.07 -14.37
C GLU A 536 -39.45 -6.46 -15.37
N LEU A 537 -39.83 -6.66 -16.63
CA LEU A 537 -38.93 -7.15 -17.67
C LEU A 537 -38.12 -5.99 -18.27
N PRO A 538 -36.85 -6.20 -18.68
CA PRO A 538 -36.00 -5.18 -19.30
C PRO A 538 -36.37 -4.97 -20.78
N LEU A 539 -37.67 -4.93 -21.08
CA LEU A 539 -38.23 -4.77 -22.42
C LEU A 539 -38.75 -3.34 -22.62
N PRO A 540 -38.81 -2.84 -23.86
CA PRO A 540 -39.39 -1.53 -24.14
C PRO A 540 -40.79 -1.40 -23.53
N ARG A 541 -41.12 -0.18 -23.06
CA ARG A 541 -42.48 0.14 -22.63
C ARG A 541 -43.46 -0.23 -23.75
N GLN A 542 -44.59 -0.80 -23.36
CA GLN A 542 -45.68 -1.05 -24.27
C GLN A 542 -46.19 0.27 -24.86
N PRO A 543 -46.91 0.25 -26.00
CA PRO A 543 -47.43 1.47 -26.63
C PRO A 543 -48.31 2.33 -25.73
N ASP A 544 -48.89 1.75 -24.67
CA ASP A 544 -49.69 2.44 -23.66
C ASP A 544 -48.86 3.05 -22.51
N GLY A 545 -47.52 2.92 -22.58
CA GLY A 545 -46.58 3.42 -21.59
C GLY A 545 -46.33 2.48 -20.40
N SER A 546 -47.01 1.33 -20.33
CA SER A 546 -46.81 0.35 -19.26
C SER A 546 -45.51 -0.45 -19.45
N VAL A 547 -44.87 -0.84 -18.35
CA VAL A 547 -43.71 -1.74 -18.41
C VAL A 547 -44.21 -3.20 -18.33
N PRO A 548 -43.75 -4.11 -19.20
CA PRO A 548 -44.14 -5.51 -19.12
C PRO A 548 -43.74 -6.11 -17.76
N THR A 549 -44.71 -6.69 -17.07
CA THR A 549 -44.49 -7.44 -15.83
C THR A 549 -44.91 -8.90 -16.01
N THR A 550 -44.25 -9.80 -15.30
CA THR A 550 -44.63 -11.21 -15.20
C THR A 550 -44.57 -11.64 -13.74
N THR A 551 -45.44 -12.56 -13.34
CA THR A 551 -45.39 -13.16 -12.00
C THR A 551 -45.09 -14.64 -12.14
N LYS A 552 -44.07 -15.11 -11.42
CA LYS A 552 -43.65 -16.51 -11.41
C LYS A 552 -43.67 -17.05 -9.98
N ASP A 553 -44.09 -18.29 -9.84
CA ASP A 553 -44.04 -19.01 -8.56
C ASP A 553 -42.65 -19.59 -8.33
N TRP A 554 -41.89 -18.98 -7.42
CA TRP A 554 -40.56 -19.43 -7.06
C TRP A 554 -40.66 -20.62 -6.11
N GLN A 555 -40.21 -21.78 -6.59
CA GLN A 555 -40.17 -23.02 -5.80
C GLN A 555 -38.92 -23.05 -4.93
N LEU A 556 -39.11 -23.19 -3.63
CA LEU A 556 -38.05 -23.21 -2.62
C LEU A 556 -38.19 -24.45 -1.74
N THR A 557 -37.07 -24.99 -1.29
CA THR A 557 -37.00 -26.12 -0.37
C THR A 557 -36.87 -25.65 1.08
N ARG A 558 -37.04 -26.57 2.03
CA ARG A 558 -36.75 -26.31 3.44
C ARG A 558 -35.30 -25.85 3.67
N ALA A 559 -34.33 -26.51 3.01
CA ALA A 559 -32.91 -26.18 3.13
C ALA A 559 -32.60 -24.75 2.63
N ASP A 560 -33.27 -24.30 1.56
CA ASP A 560 -33.12 -22.91 1.07
C ASP A 560 -33.57 -21.91 2.13
N LEU A 561 -34.72 -22.16 2.78
CA LEU A 561 -35.24 -21.30 3.83
C LEU A 561 -34.42 -21.35 5.12
N ASP A 562 -33.89 -22.52 5.48
CA ASP A 562 -32.97 -22.66 6.60
C ASP A 562 -31.72 -21.80 6.36
N ALA A 563 -31.10 -21.92 5.18
CA ALA A 563 -29.94 -21.12 4.79
C ALA A 563 -30.22 -19.60 4.79
N LEU A 564 -31.42 -19.17 4.38
CA LEU A 564 -31.81 -17.75 4.45
C LEU A 564 -32.06 -17.25 5.88
N ARG A 565 -32.60 -18.11 6.76
CA ARG A 565 -32.88 -17.76 8.16
C ARG A 565 -31.63 -17.76 9.05
N GLU A 566 -30.61 -18.51 8.66
CA GLU A 566 -29.29 -18.52 9.29
C GLU A 566 -28.46 -17.27 8.95
N LEU A 567 -28.88 -16.47 7.96
CA LEU A 567 -28.20 -15.22 7.62
C LEU A 567 -28.24 -14.23 8.79
N GLY A 568 -27.04 -13.75 9.14
CA GLY A 568 -26.84 -12.75 10.17
C GLY A 568 -27.25 -11.34 9.75
N TRP A 569 -26.86 -10.40 10.61
CA TRP A 569 -27.07 -8.97 10.42
C TRP A 569 -25.71 -8.26 10.43
N SER A 570 -25.61 -7.19 9.64
CA SER A 570 -24.39 -6.39 9.52
C SER A 570 -24.73 -4.93 9.29
N LEU A 571 -23.71 -4.10 9.08
CA LEU A 571 -23.90 -2.71 8.66
C LEU A 571 -23.94 -2.60 7.14
N PRO A 572 -24.59 -1.57 6.57
CA PRO A 572 -24.47 -1.26 5.15
C PRO A 572 -23.00 -1.11 4.74
N GLY A 573 -22.46 -2.01 3.91
CA GLY A 573 -21.04 -1.97 3.52
C GLY A 573 -20.06 -2.65 4.51
N GLY A 574 -20.55 -3.24 5.60
CA GLY A 574 -19.77 -4.06 6.53
C GLY A 574 -18.56 -3.33 7.12
N ALA A 575 -17.38 -3.95 7.07
CA ALA A 575 -16.15 -3.41 7.64
C ALA A 575 -15.64 -2.11 6.99
N ALA A 576 -16.25 -1.66 5.89
CA ALA A 576 -15.93 -0.36 5.27
C ALA A 576 -16.14 0.82 6.23
N ILE A 577 -17.01 0.67 7.25
CA ILE A 577 -17.21 1.70 8.29
C ILE A 577 -15.91 2.10 8.98
N THR A 578 -14.95 1.17 9.10
CA THR A 578 -13.66 1.44 9.76
C THR A 578 -12.83 2.50 9.04
N GLN A 579 -13.06 2.73 7.74
CA GLN A 579 -12.37 3.76 6.95
C GLN A 579 -12.73 5.19 7.37
N LEU A 580 -13.82 5.37 8.12
CA LEU A 580 -14.20 6.65 8.72
C LEU A 580 -13.29 7.04 9.90
N PHE A 581 -12.52 6.09 10.43
CA PHE A 581 -11.79 6.24 11.66
C PHE A 581 -10.27 6.18 11.44
N LYS A 582 -9.53 6.75 12.39
CA LYS A 582 -8.07 6.72 12.38
C LYS A 582 -7.57 5.31 12.75
N PRO A 583 -6.45 4.85 12.18
CA PRO A 583 -5.74 3.70 12.73
C PRO A 583 -5.30 3.96 14.17
N ASP A 584 -5.31 2.93 15.00
CA ASP A 584 -4.77 3.02 16.35
C ASP A 584 -3.24 3.11 16.31
N GLN A 585 -2.67 3.96 17.15
CA GLN A 585 -1.24 4.24 17.15
C GLN A 585 -0.67 4.21 18.56
N VAL A 586 0.46 3.53 18.70
CA VAL A 586 1.25 3.48 19.93
C VAL A 586 2.62 4.11 19.71
N ILE A 587 3.24 4.60 20.79
CA ILE A 587 4.60 5.11 20.74
C ILE A 587 5.57 3.94 20.93
N ASP A 588 6.24 3.52 19.86
CA ASP A 588 7.39 2.59 19.93
C ASP A 588 8.62 3.35 20.42
N LYS A 589 8.84 3.30 21.73
CA LYS A 589 9.98 3.89 22.42
C LYS A 589 10.74 2.80 23.19
N SER A 590 12.05 2.77 23.01
CA SER A 590 12.91 1.86 23.75
C SER A 590 12.97 2.24 25.24
N PRO A 591 12.93 1.27 26.17
CA PRO A 591 12.85 1.53 27.61
C PRO A 591 14.11 2.18 28.20
N GLY A 592 15.22 2.22 27.46
CA GLY A 592 16.47 2.86 27.87
C GLY A 592 17.50 2.93 26.75
N ALA A 593 18.63 3.58 27.02
CA ALA A 593 19.66 3.84 26.01
C ALA A 593 20.27 2.57 25.41
N VAL A 594 20.53 1.53 26.22
CA VAL A 594 21.07 0.26 25.73
C VAL A 594 20.09 -0.43 24.79
N ALA A 595 18.81 -0.50 25.18
CA ALA A 595 17.76 -1.06 24.34
C ALA A 595 17.59 -0.26 23.03
N ALA A 596 17.73 1.07 23.08
CA ALA A 596 17.70 1.91 21.89
C ALA A 596 18.89 1.65 20.94
N ILE A 597 20.09 1.42 21.50
CA ILE A 597 21.28 1.02 20.74
C ILE A 597 21.05 -0.33 20.04
N GLU A 598 20.61 -1.33 20.79
CA GLU A 598 20.31 -2.65 20.24
C GLU A 598 19.23 -2.58 19.16
N ARG A 599 18.14 -1.85 19.42
CA ARG A 599 17.04 -1.64 18.48
C ARG A 599 17.51 -0.93 17.21
N GLY A 600 18.28 0.14 17.33
CA GLY A 600 18.79 0.90 16.19
C GLY A 600 19.75 0.10 15.31
N ILE A 601 20.64 -0.70 15.91
CA ILE A 601 21.53 -1.62 15.17
C ILE A 601 20.72 -2.74 14.50
N ALA A 602 19.78 -3.35 15.21
CA ALA A 602 18.92 -4.40 14.68
C ALA A 602 18.08 -3.89 13.50
N GLU A 603 17.55 -2.67 13.62
CA GLU A 603 16.76 -2.02 12.57
C GLU A 603 17.61 -1.70 11.34
N SER A 604 18.81 -1.12 11.51
CA SER A 604 19.77 -0.91 10.42
C SER A 604 20.07 -2.21 9.67
N ARG A 605 20.37 -3.29 10.41
CA ARG A 605 20.63 -4.61 9.81
C ARG A 605 19.41 -5.15 9.07
N ARG A 606 18.21 -4.99 9.65
CA ARG A 606 16.95 -5.43 9.06
C ARG A 606 16.70 -4.74 7.71
N VAL A 607 16.75 -3.40 7.71
CA VAL A 607 16.55 -2.60 6.49
C VAL A 607 17.59 -2.95 5.44
N MET A 608 18.86 -3.09 5.84
CA MET A 608 19.95 -3.44 4.92
C MET A 608 19.71 -4.79 4.23
N LEU A 609 19.41 -5.84 5.00
CA LEU A 609 19.13 -7.17 4.47
C LEU A 609 17.86 -7.20 3.61
N GLN A 610 16.81 -6.50 4.04
CA GLN A 610 15.58 -6.34 3.28
C GLN A 610 15.86 -5.72 1.91
N THR A 611 16.64 -4.65 1.85
CA THR A 611 16.96 -4.00 0.58
C THR A 611 17.74 -4.92 -0.37
N TYR A 612 18.72 -5.70 0.13
CA TYR A 612 19.39 -6.72 -0.69
C TYR A 612 18.44 -7.81 -1.20
N LEU A 613 17.55 -8.31 -0.35
CA LEU A 613 16.56 -9.32 -0.74
C LEU A 613 15.57 -8.78 -1.77
N THR A 614 15.15 -7.52 -1.64
CA THR A 614 14.29 -6.85 -2.62
C THR A 614 14.97 -6.78 -3.99
N PHE A 615 16.25 -6.40 -4.05
CA PHE A 615 17.00 -6.42 -5.31
C PHE A 615 17.13 -7.83 -5.87
N LEU A 616 17.46 -8.83 -5.05
CA LEU A 616 17.55 -10.22 -5.49
C LEU A 616 16.23 -10.70 -6.12
N ARG A 617 15.09 -10.34 -5.51
CA ARG A 617 13.75 -10.69 -6.00
C ARG A 617 13.33 -9.95 -7.25
N LEU A 618 13.78 -8.70 -7.40
CA LEU A 618 13.61 -7.92 -8.62
C LEU A 618 14.30 -8.64 -9.80
N PHE A 619 15.52 -9.15 -9.59
CA PHE A 619 16.21 -9.98 -10.59
C PHE A 619 15.51 -11.33 -10.84
N GLN A 620 14.86 -11.90 -9.84
CA GLN A 620 14.07 -13.14 -9.98
C GLN A 620 12.68 -12.92 -10.61
N GLY A 621 12.27 -11.67 -10.87
CA GLY A 621 10.95 -11.34 -11.44
C GLY A 621 9.77 -11.48 -10.49
N SER A 622 10.01 -11.73 -9.20
CA SER A 622 8.94 -11.87 -8.18
C SER A 622 8.42 -10.54 -7.63
N VAL A 623 9.16 -9.45 -7.83
CA VAL A 623 8.75 -8.08 -7.50
C VAL A 623 8.73 -7.25 -8.79
N GLN A 624 7.61 -6.57 -9.05
CA GLN A 624 7.47 -5.74 -10.24
C GLN A 624 8.19 -4.40 -10.07
N VAL A 625 8.88 -3.94 -11.12
CA VAL A 625 9.65 -2.68 -11.14
C VAL A 625 8.77 -1.45 -10.85
N LYS A 626 7.46 -1.54 -11.11
CA LYS A 626 6.47 -0.48 -10.83
C LYS A 626 6.36 -0.10 -9.34
N HIS A 627 6.85 -0.96 -8.44
CA HIS A 627 6.86 -0.69 -7.01
C HIS A 627 8.13 0.04 -6.53
N LEU A 628 9.13 0.24 -7.40
CA LEU A 628 10.28 1.07 -7.09
C LEU A 628 9.92 2.54 -7.22
N LYS A 629 10.39 3.35 -6.27
CA LYS A 629 10.21 4.80 -6.25
C LYS A 629 11.51 5.47 -6.70
N GLY A 630 11.38 6.40 -7.63
CA GLY A 630 12.47 7.23 -8.13
C GLY A 630 12.58 8.51 -7.32
N PRO A 631 13.41 9.48 -7.75
CA PRO A 631 13.63 10.71 -6.99
C PRO A 631 12.35 11.52 -6.77
N VAL A 632 11.43 11.52 -7.74
CA VAL A 632 10.16 12.26 -7.66
C VAL A 632 9.23 11.57 -6.67
N GLY A 633 9.08 10.25 -6.75
CA GLY A 633 8.30 9.47 -5.82
C GLY A 633 8.84 9.53 -4.39
N ILE A 634 10.17 9.50 -4.24
CA ILE A 634 10.86 9.65 -2.95
C ILE A 634 10.64 11.06 -2.38
N ALA A 635 10.71 12.11 -3.19
CA ALA A 635 10.44 13.48 -2.74
C ALA A 635 8.99 13.62 -2.26
N HIS A 636 8.03 13.06 -3.00
CA HIS A 636 6.62 13.07 -2.64
C HIS A 636 6.35 12.29 -1.34
N LEU A 637 6.91 11.08 -1.21
CA LEU A 637 6.83 10.30 0.03
C LEU A 637 7.50 11.04 1.18
N GLY A 638 8.64 11.67 0.95
CA GLY A 638 9.32 12.48 1.94
C GLY A 638 8.45 13.64 2.45
N THR A 639 7.74 14.35 1.56
CA THR A 639 6.86 15.45 2.00
C THR A 639 5.67 14.96 2.81
N GLN A 640 5.12 13.78 2.48
CA GLN A 640 4.07 13.14 3.27
C GLN A 640 4.59 12.66 4.62
N ILE A 641 5.80 12.08 4.68
CA ILE A 641 6.41 11.66 5.94
C ILE A 641 6.73 12.87 6.83
N ALA A 642 7.16 13.98 6.23
CA ALA A 642 7.46 15.21 6.97
C ALA A 642 6.22 15.83 7.63
N SER A 643 5.01 15.61 7.10
CA SER A 643 3.78 16.05 7.76
C SER A 643 3.46 15.23 9.01
N GLN A 644 3.95 13.99 9.13
CA GLN A 644 3.79 13.15 10.32
C GLN A 644 4.69 13.58 11.51
N GLY A 645 5.63 14.49 11.28
CA GLY A 645 6.47 15.10 12.31
C GLY A 645 7.96 14.84 12.14
N PHE A 646 8.76 15.48 13.00
CA PHE A 646 10.22 15.47 12.85
C PHE A 646 10.86 14.10 13.09
N ILE A 647 10.31 13.29 14.00
CA ILE A 647 10.82 11.95 14.29
C ILE A 647 10.69 11.04 13.05
N TRP A 648 9.60 11.18 12.30
CA TRP A 648 9.38 10.48 11.04
C TRP A 648 10.38 10.90 9.95
N VAL A 649 10.77 12.18 9.90
CA VAL A 649 11.86 12.65 9.01
C VAL A 649 13.19 11.97 9.39
N LEU A 650 13.54 11.90 10.67
CA LEU A 650 14.76 11.23 11.11
C LEU A 650 14.74 9.72 10.79
N PHE A 651 13.59 9.06 10.98
CA PHE A 651 13.40 7.67 10.61
C PHE A 651 13.58 7.46 9.11
N PHE A 652 12.98 8.33 8.29
CA PHE A 652 13.13 8.29 6.83
C PHE A 652 14.56 8.57 6.37
N MET A 653 15.27 9.50 7.02
CA MET A 653 16.68 9.74 6.77
C MET A 653 17.53 8.50 7.11
N ALA A 654 17.22 7.78 8.20
CA ALA A 654 17.89 6.54 8.54
C ALA A 654 17.67 5.45 7.46
N LEU A 655 16.43 5.31 6.98
CA LEU A 655 16.08 4.40 5.88
C LEU A 655 16.85 4.73 4.60
N ILE A 656 16.85 6.00 4.18
CA ILE A 656 17.60 6.46 3.00
C ILE A 656 19.09 6.21 3.18
N SER A 657 19.64 6.48 4.36
CA SER A 657 21.05 6.31 4.64
C SER A 657 21.50 4.84 4.51
N ILE A 658 20.72 3.87 5.03
CA ILE A 658 20.96 2.43 4.76
C ILE A 658 20.81 2.11 3.28
N ASN A 659 19.74 2.58 2.63
CA ASN A 659 19.49 2.24 1.22
C ASN A 659 20.59 2.79 0.31
N LEU A 660 21.11 3.98 0.59
CA LEU A 660 22.25 4.55 -0.12
C LEU A 660 23.51 3.72 0.10
N ALA A 661 23.76 3.25 1.33
CA ALA A 661 24.87 2.34 1.61
C ALA A 661 24.75 1.03 0.81
N VAL A 662 23.56 0.41 0.79
CA VAL A 662 23.30 -0.82 0.05
C VAL A 662 23.49 -0.62 -1.45
N ILE A 663 22.89 0.42 -2.02
CA ILE A 663 22.99 0.75 -3.45
C ILE A 663 24.43 1.04 -3.84
N ASN A 664 25.15 1.86 -3.05
CA ASN A 664 26.53 2.21 -3.36
C ASN A 664 27.46 1.00 -3.24
N PHE A 665 27.13 0.01 -2.42
CA PHE A 665 27.90 -1.22 -2.29
C PHE A 665 27.43 -2.35 -3.22
N LEU A 666 26.45 -2.11 -4.11
CA LEU A 666 26.11 -3.07 -5.16
C LEU A 666 27.32 -3.28 -6.09
N PRO A 667 27.44 -4.47 -6.70
CA PRO A 667 28.52 -4.79 -7.65
C PRO A 667 28.30 -4.09 -9.01
N LEU A 668 28.06 -2.78 -8.99
CA LEU A 668 27.80 -1.96 -10.16
C LEU A 668 29.01 -1.04 -10.44
N PRO A 669 29.49 -0.94 -11.69
CA PRO A 669 30.80 -0.35 -12.00
C PRO A 669 30.99 1.13 -11.62
N ILE A 670 29.90 1.89 -11.58
CA ILE A 670 29.89 3.34 -11.35
C ILE A 670 29.77 3.72 -9.87
N VAL A 671 29.41 2.77 -9.00
CA VAL A 671 29.32 2.99 -7.55
C VAL A 671 30.48 2.30 -6.83
N ASP A 672 30.64 2.62 -5.55
CA ASP A 672 31.74 2.13 -4.70
C ASP A 672 31.94 0.62 -4.75
N GLY A 673 30.87 -0.17 -4.75
CA GLY A 673 30.94 -1.63 -4.78
C GLY A 673 31.57 -2.19 -6.06
N GLY A 674 31.36 -1.54 -7.21
CA GLY A 674 32.03 -1.90 -8.45
C GLY A 674 33.53 -1.59 -8.41
N GLN A 675 33.89 -0.42 -7.88
CA GLN A 675 35.30 -0.08 -7.67
C GLN A 675 35.98 -1.04 -6.68
N PHE A 676 35.28 -1.41 -5.61
CA PHE A 676 35.73 -2.40 -4.65
C PHE A 676 35.97 -3.78 -5.29
N LEU A 677 35.08 -4.23 -6.18
CA LEU A 677 35.28 -5.47 -6.94
C LEU A 677 36.49 -5.41 -7.86
N MET A 678 36.73 -4.28 -8.53
CA MET A 678 37.93 -4.10 -9.37
C MET A 678 39.21 -4.15 -8.52
N LEU A 679 39.19 -3.60 -7.31
CA LEU A 679 40.30 -3.73 -6.36
C LEU A 679 40.46 -5.17 -5.83
N CYS A 680 39.37 -5.90 -5.59
CA CYS A 680 39.44 -7.32 -5.25
C CYS A 680 40.12 -8.13 -6.37
N TYR A 681 39.74 -7.85 -7.62
CA TYR A 681 40.41 -8.44 -8.78
C TYR A 681 41.90 -8.11 -8.80
N GLU A 682 42.27 -6.84 -8.61
CA GLU A 682 43.67 -6.40 -8.57
C GLU A 682 44.45 -7.10 -7.44
N TRP A 683 43.86 -7.23 -6.26
CA TRP A 683 44.49 -7.90 -5.13
C TRP A 683 44.77 -9.38 -5.40
N ILE A 684 43.82 -10.08 -6.02
CA ILE A 684 43.94 -11.52 -6.34
C ILE A 684 44.89 -11.75 -7.52
N ARG A 685 44.84 -10.90 -8.55
CA ARG A 685 45.61 -11.08 -9.80
C ARG A 685 46.97 -10.39 -9.78
N GLY A 686 47.23 -9.53 -8.80
CA GLY A 686 48.45 -8.73 -8.70
C GLY A 686 48.58 -7.64 -9.78
N ARG A 687 47.54 -7.40 -10.59
CA ARG A 687 47.52 -6.39 -11.66
C ARG A 687 46.15 -5.74 -11.79
N PRO A 688 46.07 -4.44 -12.11
CA PRO A 688 44.79 -3.75 -12.26
C PRO A 688 43.97 -4.29 -13.44
N VAL A 689 42.66 -4.09 -13.37
CA VAL A 689 41.74 -4.39 -14.47
C VAL A 689 42.15 -3.57 -15.71
N PRO A 690 42.20 -4.14 -16.92
CA PRO A 690 42.54 -3.36 -18.12
C PRO A 690 41.62 -2.15 -18.30
N ILE A 691 42.18 -0.98 -18.65
CA ILE A 691 41.43 0.28 -18.80
C ILE A 691 40.26 0.12 -19.77
N ALA A 692 40.46 -0.61 -20.87
CA ALA A 692 39.37 -0.90 -21.82
C ALA A 692 38.18 -1.60 -21.16
N VAL A 693 38.44 -2.56 -20.27
CA VAL A 693 37.39 -3.27 -19.53
C VAL A 693 36.75 -2.32 -18.52
N GLN A 694 37.52 -1.50 -17.80
CA GLN A 694 36.97 -0.51 -16.88
C GLN A 694 36.03 0.46 -17.61
N ASN A 695 36.45 1.03 -18.75
CA ASN A 695 35.66 1.97 -19.54
C ASN A 695 34.36 1.37 -20.04
N ILE A 696 34.42 0.16 -20.62
CA ILE A 696 33.23 -0.56 -21.10
C ILE A 696 32.26 -0.81 -19.93
N THR A 697 32.80 -1.26 -18.80
CA THR A 697 32.02 -1.65 -17.63
C THR A 697 31.38 -0.41 -16.98
N THR A 698 32.12 0.69 -16.83
CA THR A 698 31.60 2.00 -16.38
C THR A 698 30.54 2.55 -17.31
N MET A 699 30.75 2.51 -18.63
CA MET A 699 29.76 3.00 -19.61
C MET A 699 28.48 2.16 -19.57
N ALA A 700 28.60 0.83 -19.53
CA ALA A 700 27.46 -0.07 -19.39
C ALA A 700 26.69 0.20 -18.09
N GLY A 701 27.40 0.42 -16.98
CA GLY A 701 26.81 0.81 -15.70
C GLY A 701 26.08 2.15 -15.77
N LEU A 702 26.68 3.17 -16.39
CA LEU A 702 26.08 4.50 -16.55
C LEU A 702 24.81 4.45 -17.41
N VAL A 703 24.85 3.73 -18.54
CA VAL A 703 23.68 3.53 -19.41
C VAL A 703 22.58 2.79 -18.66
N PHE A 704 22.93 1.73 -17.91
CA PHE A 704 21.98 0.97 -17.11
C PHE A 704 21.31 1.82 -16.03
N ILE A 705 22.08 2.51 -15.19
CA ILE A 705 21.54 3.36 -14.12
C ILE A 705 20.74 4.53 -14.72
N GLY A 706 21.23 5.15 -15.80
CA GLY A 706 20.52 6.21 -16.51
C GLY A 706 19.17 5.74 -17.07
N ALA A 707 19.14 4.57 -17.71
CA ALA A 707 17.90 3.98 -18.21
C ALA A 707 16.92 3.63 -17.08
N MET A 708 17.42 3.03 -15.99
CA MET A 708 16.62 2.72 -14.81
C MET A 708 16.06 4.00 -14.16
N PHE A 709 16.89 5.04 -14.02
CA PHE A 709 16.50 6.34 -13.48
C PHE A 709 15.37 6.97 -14.31
N LEU A 710 15.51 6.99 -15.63
CA LEU A 710 14.47 7.52 -16.53
C LEU A 710 13.19 6.70 -16.44
N TYR A 711 13.30 5.37 -16.43
CA TYR A 711 12.15 4.46 -16.33
C TYR A 711 11.37 4.64 -15.02
N VAL A 712 12.07 4.65 -13.89
CA VAL A 712 11.43 4.80 -12.58
C VAL A 712 10.87 6.21 -12.41
N THR A 713 11.58 7.25 -12.86
CA THR A 713 11.07 8.64 -12.83
C THR A 713 9.83 8.80 -13.70
N PHE A 714 9.80 8.19 -14.88
CA PHE A 714 8.62 8.18 -15.73
C PHE A 714 7.44 7.50 -15.03
N ASN A 715 7.66 6.34 -14.38
CA ASN A 715 6.63 5.67 -13.60
C ASN A 715 6.13 6.50 -12.40
N ASP A 716 7.02 7.21 -11.70
CA ASP A 716 6.63 8.11 -10.61
C ASP A 716 5.73 9.23 -11.12
N ILE A 717 6.13 9.92 -12.19
CA ILE A 717 5.35 11.01 -12.81
C ILE A 717 3.99 10.45 -13.26
N LYS A 718 3.99 9.31 -13.95
CA LYS A 718 2.76 8.64 -14.39
C LYS A 718 1.81 8.38 -13.23
N THR A 719 2.34 7.85 -12.12
CA THR A 719 1.55 7.52 -10.92
C THR A 719 1.01 8.77 -10.24
N ILE A 720 1.81 9.83 -10.14
CA ILE A 720 1.43 11.08 -9.47
C ILE A 720 0.40 11.87 -10.27
N PHE A 721 0.52 11.90 -11.60
CA PHE A 721 -0.37 12.68 -12.47
C PHE A 721 -1.51 11.85 -13.07
N GLY A 722 -1.57 10.55 -12.81
CA GLY A 722 -2.66 9.66 -13.26
C GLY A 722 -2.79 9.57 -14.78
N VAL A 723 -1.68 9.51 -15.53
CA VAL A 723 -1.63 9.48 -17.01
C VAL A 723 -1.40 8.08 -17.56
#